data_AF-A0A1V9ZSR7-F1
#
_entry.id   AF-A0A1V9ZSR7-F1
#
_cell.length_a   1.000
_cell.length_b   1.000
_cell.length_c   1.000
_cell.angle_alpha   90.00
_cell.angle_beta   90.00
_cell.angle_gamma   90.00
#
_symmetry.space_group_name_H-M   'P 1'
#
loop_
_entity.id
_entity.type
_entity.pdbx_description
1 polymer ?
#
loop_
_entity_poly.entity_id
_entity_poly.type
_entity_poly.pdbx_seq_one_letter_code
_entity_poly.pdbx_strand_id
1 'polypeptide(L)'
;MRNPWTIAVAISAIVALAAIASWINEASDACAAEKKRSRQLRKQQRIEQRRNNIDERRKAKKLQHQAERQRVYKETKDVPQAEKQKNYEAKLALKQRKKEELEDKLNYAMATGLRVVVDLGFLQGQSLREQNSVIKQVGCAYGVMKRSEFPLLLSLHFASYHGDIAAICDKAGLNVWKATRHSEPIEELFPGESIVMLSPDSPNVLTEIDPKTIYVIGGIVDRTVRKSETLTKASRIRHIQTARFPSECSDNSLLEIKMSSPSKSTLLAHVRHVFGTNTITIKFPLLGTDRQLVRQVDEELSRILVRIDRLLHPPNSKQVQKQGKKTKMKQIHQQLGKSNTLIELRDGNGTLLETTLPLGKALTQATTLQIQQDIYKIVLNEPSIKSISLIDHILMTGVPLVPMVDMEFCTPSDCIWKWERLNDDGKANLVSTACMYTPKDDDIGKFLRITCTSPIDTIISMISKSKVEQGPDRSVFNSRHALIENTCLDDTSFRIMSYNILYSKYARADREYNRMYPFAKAGILHDRYRMPLIGLEMIESKCHLICTQEMGENIFHTYFNPLLSAHGFKGIYSNKAGSTPEGCAFFIHESKWDIIESMNITFSKALNDIEKEDIKSPLQMFLAAHTQVALAVRTVPSVAQIVLLQSKAHPNQAILVANTHLYYRHDADAVRLVQSALMTRFLEEKKAHFSASLGLNIGVIIAGDLNSLPDACPAQYLLHGSINENHRHWKEASSFEWSSNTSLSCPMTWDSNIEKVLTHQLALTSACGTPEFTHLVKNHEFTFIGTLDHILIDSTTLTCTQSFPFFTLEQATHETSLPTSVFPSDHISLLADIRLTSNTSTTTHITP
;
A
#
# COMPACT_ATOMS: atom_id res chain seq x y z
N MET A 1 -28.88 -24.06 17.01
CA MET A 1 -28.09 -25.10 17.72
C MET A 1 -26.68 -24.56 17.78
N ARG A 2 -26.18 -24.21 18.97
CA ARG A 2 -25.32 -25.10 19.77
C ARG A 2 -24.07 -25.51 18.97
N ASN A 3 -22.98 -24.77 19.17
CA ASN A 3 -21.65 -25.06 18.65
C ASN A 3 -20.74 -25.32 19.87
N PRO A 4 -20.06 -26.47 19.98
CA PRO A 4 -19.20 -26.73 21.13
C PRO A 4 -18.01 -25.77 21.13
N TRP A 5 -17.70 -25.22 22.30
CA TRP A 5 -16.52 -24.40 22.50
C TRP A 5 -15.28 -25.27 22.43
N THR A 6 -14.58 -25.24 21.29
CA THR A 6 -13.31 -25.93 21.15
C THR A 6 -12.29 -25.38 22.16
N ILE A 7 -11.49 -26.23 22.80
CA ILE A 7 -10.54 -25.83 23.87
C ILE A 7 -9.56 -24.74 23.40
N ALA A 8 -9.21 -24.77 22.12
CA ALA A 8 -8.44 -23.73 21.45
C ALA A 8 -9.10 -22.35 21.55
N VAL A 9 -10.40 -22.29 21.27
CA VAL A 9 -11.23 -21.08 21.36
C VAL A 9 -11.58 -20.78 22.82
N ALA A 10 -11.70 -21.77 23.71
CA ALA A 10 -11.91 -21.52 25.13
C ALA A 10 -10.68 -20.89 25.81
N ILE A 11 -9.46 -21.38 25.52
CA ILE A 11 -8.22 -20.77 26.01
C ILE A 11 -7.94 -19.45 25.27
N SER A 12 -8.22 -19.38 23.96
CA SER A 12 -8.21 -18.09 23.26
C SER A 12 -9.27 -17.14 23.81
N ALA A 13 -10.35 -17.60 24.44
CA ALA A 13 -11.38 -16.78 25.09
C ALA A 13 -11.00 -16.38 26.52
N ILE A 14 -10.23 -17.17 27.28
CA ILE A 14 -9.63 -16.64 28.53
C ILE A 14 -8.67 -15.49 28.18
N VAL A 15 -7.80 -15.70 27.20
CA VAL A 15 -6.91 -14.65 26.66
C VAL A 15 -7.74 -13.47 26.12
N ALA A 16 -8.75 -13.77 25.32
CA ALA A 16 -9.74 -12.82 24.81
C ALA A 16 -10.88 -12.54 25.81
N LEU A 17 -10.59 -12.51 27.10
CA LEU A 17 -11.47 -11.94 28.14
C LEU A 17 -10.63 -11.19 29.17
N ALA A 18 -9.39 -11.62 29.37
CA ALA A 18 -8.30 -10.77 29.81
C ALA A 18 -7.94 -9.70 28.75
N ALA A 19 -8.58 -9.72 27.59
CA ALA A 19 -8.42 -8.68 26.56
C ALA A 19 -9.71 -8.36 25.78
N ILE A 20 -10.68 -9.28 25.59
CA ILE A 20 -11.89 -9.02 24.78
C ILE A 20 -13.19 -9.07 25.60
N ALA A 21 -13.43 -8.03 26.40
CA ALA A 21 -14.71 -7.76 27.03
C ALA A 21 -15.69 -6.95 26.12
N SER A 22 -15.55 -7.06 24.79
CA SER A 22 -16.34 -6.39 23.74
C SER A 22 -16.93 -7.43 22.76
N TRP A 23 -18.05 -7.19 22.05
CA TRP A 23 -18.98 -8.24 21.54
C TRP A 23 -19.41 -8.18 20.04
N ILE A 24 -19.18 -9.25 19.26
CA ILE A 24 -19.64 -9.59 17.87
C ILE A 24 -19.61 -11.14 17.72
N ASN A 25 -20.46 -11.95 17.02
CA ASN A 25 -21.58 -11.84 16.03
C ASN A 25 -22.52 -13.09 16.16
N GLU A 26 -23.65 -13.36 15.46
CA GLU A 26 -24.37 -12.80 14.27
C GLU A 26 -25.87 -13.27 14.25
N ALA A 27 -26.69 -12.64 13.40
CA ALA A 27 -27.64 -13.27 12.43
C ALA A 27 -29.16 -13.50 12.70
N SER A 28 -29.97 -12.76 11.90
CA SER A 28 -31.06 -13.30 11.04
C SER A 28 -32.40 -13.78 11.68
N ASP A 29 -33.45 -14.19 10.95
CA ASP A 29 -33.75 -14.23 9.49
C ASP A 29 -35.27 -14.01 9.26
N ALA A 30 -35.68 -13.55 8.06
CA ALA A 30 -37.07 -13.60 7.57
C ALA A 30 -37.19 -13.28 6.06
N CYS A 31 -37.12 -14.30 5.20
CA CYS A 31 -37.63 -14.33 3.81
C CYS A 31 -37.31 -15.73 3.26
N ALA A 32 -38.17 -16.72 3.55
CA ALA A 32 -37.76 -18.12 3.61
C ALA A 32 -37.95 -18.94 2.32
N ALA A 33 -38.94 -18.58 1.48
CA ALA A 33 -39.27 -19.36 0.28
C ALA A 33 -38.27 -19.10 -0.87
N GLU A 34 -38.21 -17.85 -1.35
CA GLU A 34 -37.44 -17.47 -2.54
C GLU A 34 -35.92 -17.59 -2.34
N LYS A 35 -35.42 -17.28 -1.13
CA LYS A 35 -34.02 -17.51 -0.75
C LYS A 35 -33.58 -18.96 -0.94
N LYS A 36 -34.47 -19.96 -0.93
CA LYS A 36 -34.08 -21.38 -0.99
C LYS A 36 -33.38 -21.74 -2.31
N ARG A 37 -33.92 -21.29 -3.45
CA ARG A 37 -33.35 -21.53 -4.79
C ARG A 37 -32.03 -20.76 -4.97
N SER A 38 -31.99 -19.48 -4.57
CA SER A 38 -30.79 -18.64 -4.63
C SER A 38 -29.65 -19.10 -3.71
N ARG A 39 -29.97 -19.54 -2.47
CA ARG A 39 -28.97 -20.08 -1.51
C ARG A 39 -28.29 -21.33 -2.04
N GLN A 40 -28.96 -22.15 -2.85
CA GLN A 40 -28.41 -23.39 -3.38
C GLN A 40 -27.33 -23.13 -4.45
N LEU A 41 -27.61 -22.24 -5.41
CA LEU A 41 -26.65 -21.80 -6.42
C LEU A 41 -25.45 -21.07 -5.79
N ARG A 42 -25.72 -20.12 -4.87
CA ARG A 42 -24.66 -19.40 -4.13
C ARG A 42 -23.82 -20.32 -3.24
N LYS A 43 -24.34 -21.47 -2.81
CA LYS A 43 -23.58 -22.48 -2.05
C LYS A 43 -22.61 -23.25 -2.95
N GLN A 44 -22.99 -23.59 -4.17
CA GLN A 44 -22.08 -24.21 -5.15
C GLN A 44 -20.96 -23.24 -5.52
N GLN A 45 -21.29 -22.02 -5.93
CA GLN A 45 -20.30 -20.97 -6.26
C GLN A 45 -19.31 -20.69 -5.12
N ARG A 46 -19.78 -20.66 -3.86
CA ARG A 46 -18.90 -20.48 -2.68
C ARG A 46 -18.02 -21.70 -2.35
N ILE A 47 -18.43 -22.91 -2.71
CA ILE A 47 -17.61 -24.12 -2.55
C ILE A 47 -16.52 -24.14 -3.64
N GLU A 48 -16.86 -23.74 -4.86
CA GLU A 48 -15.97 -23.64 -6.00
C GLU A 48 -14.93 -22.53 -5.81
N GLN A 49 -15.35 -21.31 -5.46
CA GLN A 49 -14.43 -20.24 -5.05
C GLN A 49 -13.54 -20.66 -3.86
N ARG A 50 -14.05 -21.43 -2.88
CA ARG A 50 -13.20 -21.95 -1.81
C ARG A 50 -12.18 -22.99 -2.29
N ARG A 51 -12.51 -23.85 -3.26
CA ARG A 51 -11.54 -24.77 -3.88
C ARG A 51 -10.47 -23.99 -4.63
N ASN A 52 -10.87 -23.07 -5.51
CA ASN A 52 -9.95 -22.25 -6.30
C ASN A 52 -9.02 -21.44 -5.37
N ASN A 53 -9.55 -20.72 -4.38
CA ASN A 53 -8.74 -19.94 -3.44
C ASN A 53 -7.83 -20.82 -2.54
N ILE A 54 -8.17 -22.09 -2.30
CA ILE A 54 -7.29 -23.04 -1.59
C ILE A 54 -6.16 -23.52 -2.50
N ASP A 55 -6.46 -23.86 -3.76
CA ASP A 55 -5.46 -24.37 -4.70
C ASP A 55 -4.59 -23.24 -5.27
N GLU A 56 -5.07 -22.01 -5.38
CA GLU A 56 -4.23 -20.82 -5.60
C GLU A 56 -3.32 -20.55 -4.40
N ARG A 57 -3.83 -20.60 -3.16
CA ARG A 57 -2.96 -20.47 -1.96
C ARG A 57 -1.93 -21.61 -1.87
N ARG A 58 -2.22 -22.80 -2.40
CA ARG A 58 -1.25 -23.91 -2.54
C ARG A 58 -0.25 -23.67 -3.66
N LYS A 59 -0.67 -23.19 -4.84
CA LYS A 59 0.21 -22.79 -5.95
C LYS A 59 1.14 -21.66 -5.52
N ALA A 60 0.61 -20.60 -4.92
CA ALA A 60 1.36 -19.48 -4.37
C ALA A 60 2.38 -19.93 -3.32
N LYS A 61 2.00 -20.79 -2.36
CA LYS A 61 2.97 -21.34 -1.38
C LYS A 61 4.03 -22.26 -2.02
N LYS A 62 3.67 -23.05 -3.04
CA LYS A 62 4.66 -23.82 -3.81
C LYS A 62 5.64 -22.90 -4.54
N LEU A 63 5.15 -21.89 -5.26
CA LEU A 63 5.95 -20.91 -5.98
C LEU A 63 6.85 -20.10 -5.02
N GLN A 64 6.31 -19.62 -3.90
CA GLN A 64 7.06 -18.92 -2.87
C GLN A 64 8.20 -19.78 -2.31
N HIS A 65 7.93 -21.03 -1.95
CA HIS A 65 8.95 -21.93 -1.42
C HIS A 65 9.94 -22.44 -2.49
N GLN A 66 9.52 -22.50 -3.77
CA GLN A 66 10.41 -22.80 -4.90
C GLN A 66 11.34 -21.62 -5.20
N ALA A 67 10.83 -20.39 -5.19
CA ALA A 67 11.62 -19.16 -5.31
C ALA A 67 12.57 -18.99 -4.11
N GLU A 68 12.13 -19.29 -2.88
CA GLU A 68 12.96 -19.31 -1.68
C GLU A 68 14.08 -20.36 -1.79
N ARG A 69 13.79 -21.58 -2.24
CA ARG A 69 14.82 -22.60 -2.51
C ARG A 69 15.80 -22.20 -3.61
N GLN A 70 15.32 -21.57 -4.70
CA GLN A 70 16.20 -21.07 -5.77
C GLN A 70 17.05 -19.89 -5.30
N ARG A 71 16.49 -19.00 -4.47
CA ARG A 71 17.21 -17.88 -3.83
C ARG A 71 18.32 -18.40 -2.92
N VAL A 72 17.99 -19.29 -1.97
CA VAL A 72 18.99 -19.90 -1.07
C VAL A 72 20.04 -20.67 -1.87
N TYR A 73 19.65 -21.41 -2.92
CA TYR A 73 20.61 -22.10 -3.79
C TYR A 73 21.60 -21.14 -4.46
N LYS A 74 21.14 -19.98 -4.97
CA LYS A 74 22.03 -18.93 -5.50
C LYS A 74 22.90 -18.31 -4.41
N GLU A 75 22.30 -17.87 -3.30
CA GLU A 75 22.98 -17.26 -2.14
C GLU A 75 24.00 -18.18 -1.45
N THR A 76 23.97 -19.50 -1.72
CA THR A 76 24.93 -20.48 -1.18
C THR A 76 25.71 -21.23 -2.23
N LYS A 77 25.66 -20.86 -3.51
CA LYS A 77 26.38 -21.60 -4.56
C LYS A 77 27.89 -21.44 -4.39
N ASP A 78 28.37 -20.21 -4.44
CA ASP A 78 29.79 -19.89 -4.63
C ASP A 78 30.54 -19.51 -3.32
N VAL A 79 29.83 -19.41 -2.18
CA VAL A 79 30.41 -19.17 -0.84
C VAL A 79 31.44 -20.28 -0.45
N PRO A 80 32.63 -19.95 0.09
CA PRO A 80 33.63 -20.94 0.52
C PRO A 80 33.11 -21.93 1.57
N GLN A 81 33.62 -23.17 1.58
CA GLN A 81 33.07 -24.24 2.45
C GLN A 81 33.23 -23.96 3.95
N ALA A 82 34.31 -23.32 4.38
CA ALA A 82 34.49 -22.86 5.77
C ALA A 82 33.50 -21.74 6.15
N GLU A 83 33.12 -20.88 5.20
CA GLU A 83 32.16 -19.81 5.44
C GLU A 83 30.71 -20.30 5.35
N LYS A 84 30.43 -21.31 4.50
CA LYS A 84 29.19 -22.11 4.56
C LYS A 84 29.02 -22.73 5.95
N GLN A 85 30.08 -23.33 6.50
CA GLN A 85 30.08 -23.90 7.85
C GLN A 85 29.84 -22.81 8.91
N LYS A 86 30.61 -21.71 8.91
CA LYS A 86 30.42 -20.58 9.83
C LYS A 86 29.03 -19.96 9.77
N ASN A 87 28.43 -19.84 8.58
CA ASN A 87 27.06 -19.35 8.40
C ASN A 87 26.00 -20.39 8.83
N TYR A 88 26.27 -21.68 8.68
CA TYR A 88 25.43 -22.75 9.23
C TYR A 88 25.46 -22.74 10.75
N GLU A 89 26.64 -22.62 11.36
CA GLU A 89 26.85 -22.49 12.81
C GLU A 89 26.20 -21.22 13.37
N ALA A 90 26.34 -20.07 12.70
CA ALA A 90 25.67 -18.84 13.10
C ALA A 90 24.13 -18.95 13.03
N LYS A 91 23.59 -19.62 11.99
CA LYS A 91 22.15 -19.91 11.89
C LYS A 91 21.70 -20.92 12.96
N LEU A 92 22.53 -21.90 13.30
CA LEU A 92 22.26 -22.88 14.35
C LEU A 92 22.29 -22.23 15.74
N ALA A 93 23.27 -21.37 16.02
CA ALA A 93 23.38 -20.59 17.25
C ALA A 93 22.22 -19.59 17.40
N LEU A 94 21.82 -18.88 16.34
CA LEU A 94 20.65 -18.00 16.38
C LEU A 94 19.35 -18.78 16.60
N LYS A 95 19.22 -19.98 16.00
CA LYS A 95 18.09 -20.89 16.23
C LYS A 95 18.07 -21.44 17.66
N GLN A 96 19.25 -21.69 18.25
CA GLN A 96 19.42 -22.15 19.62
C GLN A 96 19.08 -21.04 20.63
N ARG A 97 19.61 -19.81 20.45
CA ARG A 97 19.23 -18.64 21.25
C ARG A 97 17.72 -18.39 21.24
N LYS A 98 17.08 -18.41 20.06
CA LYS A 98 15.62 -18.29 19.94
C LYS A 98 14.82 -19.46 20.54
N LYS A 99 15.45 -20.61 20.77
CA LYS A 99 14.88 -21.72 21.53
C LYS A 99 15.01 -21.45 23.03
N GLU A 100 16.18 -20.98 23.48
CA GLU A 100 16.47 -20.61 24.87
C GLU A 100 15.59 -19.45 25.33
N GLU A 101 15.53 -18.33 24.58
CA GLU A 101 14.62 -17.20 24.79
C GLU A 101 13.15 -17.63 24.94
N LEU A 102 12.70 -18.58 24.12
CA LEU A 102 11.34 -19.12 24.18
C LEU A 102 11.16 -20.07 25.37
N GLU A 103 12.17 -20.87 25.70
CA GLU A 103 12.15 -21.78 26.85
C GLU A 103 12.14 -21.00 28.17
N ASP A 104 12.90 -19.92 28.29
CA ASP A 104 12.88 -19.00 29.44
C ASP A 104 11.58 -18.21 29.54
N LYS A 105 11.05 -17.71 28.41
CA LYS A 105 9.71 -17.11 28.38
C LYS A 105 8.64 -18.09 28.86
N LEU A 106 8.75 -19.37 28.51
CA LEU A 106 7.83 -20.42 28.98
C LEU A 106 8.10 -20.84 30.44
N ASN A 107 9.36 -20.86 30.90
CA ASN A 107 9.72 -21.09 32.31
C ASN A 107 9.05 -20.01 33.19
N TYR A 108 9.20 -18.74 32.79
CA TYR A 108 8.60 -17.59 33.48
C TYR A 108 7.06 -17.63 33.40
N ALA A 109 6.48 -17.90 32.23
CA ALA A 109 5.03 -18.01 32.07
C ALA A 109 4.40 -19.15 32.90
N MET A 110 5.09 -20.27 33.08
CA MET A 110 4.66 -21.37 33.98
C MET A 110 4.78 -21.01 35.47
N ALA A 111 5.61 -20.02 35.83
CA ALA A 111 5.82 -19.58 37.22
C ALA A 111 4.91 -18.42 37.63
N THR A 112 4.68 -17.44 36.73
CA THR A 112 3.97 -16.20 37.03
C THR A 112 2.69 -15.99 36.23
N GLY A 113 2.43 -16.81 35.21
CA GLY A 113 1.28 -16.65 34.31
C GLY A 113 -0.05 -17.14 34.87
N LEU A 114 -1.14 -16.66 34.29
CA LEU A 114 -2.51 -17.05 34.64
C LEU A 114 -2.70 -18.57 34.48
N ARG A 115 -3.15 -19.24 35.55
CA ARG A 115 -3.26 -20.70 35.58
C ARG A 115 -4.53 -21.17 34.87
N VAL A 116 -4.34 -21.86 33.75
CA VAL A 116 -5.42 -22.46 32.96
C VAL A 116 -5.25 -23.97 32.93
N VAL A 117 -6.26 -24.70 33.41
CA VAL A 117 -6.29 -26.17 33.43
C VAL A 117 -7.24 -26.68 32.37
N VAL A 118 -6.82 -27.69 31.59
CA VAL A 118 -7.75 -28.51 30.79
C VAL A 118 -7.99 -29.81 31.53
N ASP A 119 -9.24 -30.06 31.91
CA ASP A 119 -9.70 -31.32 32.50
C ASP A 119 -9.90 -32.35 31.39
N LEU A 120 -8.98 -33.31 31.29
CA LEU A 120 -9.03 -34.34 30.25
C LEU A 120 -9.94 -35.52 30.63
N GLY A 121 -10.46 -35.59 31.85
CA GLY A 121 -11.35 -36.68 32.30
C GLY A 121 -12.61 -36.81 31.44
N PHE A 122 -13.06 -35.70 30.84
CA PHE A 122 -14.16 -35.69 29.86
C PHE A 122 -13.89 -36.53 28.60
N LEU A 123 -12.63 -36.92 28.30
CA LEU A 123 -12.29 -37.79 27.18
C LEU A 123 -12.73 -39.24 27.36
N GLN A 124 -13.01 -39.65 28.60
CA GLN A 124 -13.50 -40.98 28.93
C GLN A 124 -14.92 -41.16 28.35
N GLY A 125 -15.10 -42.12 27.44
CA GLY A 125 -16.37 -42.32 26.72
C GLY A 125 -16.64 -41.38 25.53
N GLN A 126 -15.66 -40.57 25.10
CA GLN A 126 -15.69 -39.92 23.77
C GLN A 126 -15.21 -40.90 22.68
N SER A 127 -15.66 -40.71 21.43
CA SER A 127 -15.10 -41.49 20.33
C SER A 127 -13.65 -41.08 20.02
N LEU A 128 -12.87 -41.99 19.42
CA LEU A 128 -11.51 -41.69 18.96
C LEU A 128 -11.44 -40.45 18.04
N ARG A 129 -12.53 -40.13 17.32
CA ARG A 129 -12.64 -38.97 16.42
C ARG A 129 -13.04 -37.67 17.14
N GLU A 130 -13.48 -37.73 18.40
CA GLU A 130 -13.66 -36.57 19.28
C GLU A 130 -12.44 -36.35 20.18
N GLN A 131 -11.84 -37.42 20.71
CA GLN A 131 -10.53 -37.39 21.38
C GLN A 131 -9.46 -36.72 20.47
N ASN A 132 -9.33 -37.18 19.21
CA ASN A 132 -8.46 -36.54 18.21
C ASN A 132 -8.86 -35.09 17.82
N SER A 133 -10.05 -34.63 18.21
CA SER A 133 -10.48 -33.24 18.05
C SER A 133 -10.01 -32.40 19.24
N VAL A 134 -10.26 -32.86 20.48
CA VAL A 134 -9.76 -32.27 21.73
C VAL A 134 -8.25 -32.04 21.69
N ILE A 135 -7.48 -33.08 21.37
CA ILE A 135 -6.01 -33.02 21.34
C ILE A 135 -5.48 -31.92 20.41
N LYS A 136 -6.09 -31.78 19.21
CA LYS A 136 -5.72 -30.73 18.25
C LYS A 136 -6.02 -29.33 18.79
N GLN A 137 -7.06 -29.20 19.60
CA GLN A 137 -7.45 -27.94 20.22
C GLN A 137 -6.55 -27.57 21.39
N VAL A 138 -6.13 -28.55 22.20
CA VAL A 138 -5.08 -28.40 23.22
C VAL A 138 -3.74 -27.99 22.56
N GLY A 139 -3.41 -28.53 21.39
CA GLY A 139 -2.27 -28.10 20.58
C GLY A 139 -2.35 -26.65 20.08
N CYS A 140 -3.53 -26.20 19.65
CA CYS A 140 -3.75 -24.79 19.34
C CYS A 140 -3.59 -23.90 20.58
N ALA A 141 -4.06 -24.33 21.76
CA ALA A 141 -3.92 -23.60 23.01
C ALA A 141 -2.46 -23.48 23.49
N TYR A 142 -1.67 -24.56 23.43
CA TYR A 142 -0.22 -24.49 23.64
C TYR A 142 0.47 -23.58 22.61
N GLY A 143 -0.08 -23.50 21.39
CA GLY A 143 0.28 -22.51 20.39
C GLY A 143 -0.02 -21.06 20.80
N VAL A 144 -1.12 -20.81 21.52
CA VAL A 144 -1.47 -19.49 22.08
C VAL A 144 -0.53 -19.11 23.21
N MET A 145 -0.26 -20.01 24.16
CA MET A 145 0.67 -19.75 25.27
C MET A 145 2.06 -19.30 24.79
N LYS A 146 2.62 -19.97 23.77
CA LYS A 146 3.89 -19.56 23.14
C LYS A 146 3.88 -18.19 22.45
N ARG A 147 2.70 -17.63 22.19
CA ARG A 147 2.49 -16.28 21.61
C ARG A 147 1.91 -15.28 22.62
N SER A 148 1.63 -15.69 23.85
CA SER A 148 1.24 -14.74 24.92
C SER A 148 2.42 -13.83 25.25
N GLU A 149 2.14 -12.59 25.62
CA GLU A 149 3.13 -11.53 25.87
C GLU A 149 2.79 -10.82 27.18
N PHE A 150 3.78 -10.14 27.76
CA PHE A 150 3.62 -9.46 29.03
C PHE A 150 2.60 -8.31 28.91
N PRO A 151 1.72 -8.05 29.90
CA PRO A 151 1.65 -8.71 31.22
C PRO A 151 0.88 -10.05 31.26
N LEU A 152 0.15 -10.43 30.19
CA LEU A 152 -0.79 -11.56 30.18
C LEU A 152 -0.17 -12.89 29.73
N LEU A 153 0.84 -13.36 30.48
CA LEU A 153 1.38 -14.71 30.31
C LEU A 153 0.43 -15.78 30.87
N LEU A 154 0.52 -17.00 30.34
CA LEU A 154 -0.31 -18.15 30.73
C LEU A 154 0.54 -19.31 31.25
N SER A 155 0.05 -19.99 32.29
CA SER A 155 0.52 -21.32 32.69
C SER A 155 -0.52 -22.36 32.29
N LEU A 156 -0.12 -23.35 31.48
CA LEU A 156 -1.02 -24.42 31.00
C LEU A 156 -0.84 -25.70 31.80
N HIS A 157 -1.95 -26.22 32.33
CA HIS A 157 -2.02 -27.44 33.12
C HIS A 157 -3.00 -28.44 32.48
N PHE A 158 -2.77 -29.74 32.68
CA PHE A 158 -3.69 -30.81 32.29
C PHE A 158 -4.03 -31.66 33.52
N ALA A 159 -5.32 -31.83 33.81
CA ALA A 159 -5.83 -32.71 34.88
C ALA A 159 -6.38 -34.02 34.27
N SER A 160 -6.40 -35.09 35.08
CA SER A 160 -6.71 -36.46 34.64
C SER A 160 -5.80 -36.97 33.49
N TYR A 161 -4.52 -36.60 33.50
CA TYR A 161 -3.50 -37.07 32.55
C TYR A 161 -2.96 -38.45 32.96
N HIS A 162 -3.79 -39.48 32.90
CA HIS A 162 -3.40 -40.86 33.26
C HIS A 162 -3.94 -41.91 32.28
N GLY A 163 -3.41 -43.14 32.37
CA GLY A 163 -3.88 -44.31 31.60
C GLY A 163 -3.98 -44.07 30.09
N ASP A 164 -5.08 -44.51 29.49
CA ASP A 164 -5.35 -44.35 28.06
C ASP A 164 -5.35 -42.89 27.60
N ILE A 165 -5.79 -41.96 28.46
CA ILE A 165 -5.82 -40.52 28.15
C ILE A 165 -4.39 -40.00 27.97
N ALA A 166 -3.48 -40.34 28.89
CA ALA A 166 -2.06 -40.02 28.76
C ALA A 166 -1.46 -40.67 27.50
N ALA A 167 -1.67 -41.97 27.28
CA ALA A 167 -1.15 -42.68 26.11
C ALA A 167 -1.65 -42.14 24.76
N ILE A 168 -2.87 -41.58 24.72
CA ILE A 168 -3.45 -40.91 23.55
C ILE A 168 -2.86 -39.51 23.36
N CYS A 169 -2.61 -38.76 24.44
CA CYS A 169 -2.00 -37.43 24.41
C CYS A 169 -0.50 -37.47 24.06
N ASP A 170 0.23 -38.45 24.55
CA ASP A 170 1.65 -38.68 24.27
C ASP A 170 1.91 -39.02 22.81
N LYS A 171 1.01 -39.80 22.18
CA LYS A 171 1.02 -40.07 20.73
C LYS A 171 0.83 -38.81 19.87
N ALA A 172 0.40 -37.70 20.46
CA ALA A 172 0.33 -36.38 19.82
C ALA A 172 1.38 -35.38 20.36
N GLY A 173 2.30 -35.83 21.22
CA GLY A 173 3.44 -35.06 21.71
C GLY A 173 3.15 -34.12 22.90
N LEU A 174 2.07 -34.31 23.66
CA LEU A 174 1.73 -33.44 24.80
C LEU A 174 2.69 -33.63 26.01
N ASN A 175 3.39 -34.76 26.09
CA ASN A 175 4.46 -35.02 27.06
C ASN A 175 5.66 -34.06 26.90
N VAL A 176 6.07 -33.75 25.66
CA VAL A 176 7.21 -32.87 25.37
C VAL A 176 6.85 -31.38 25.34
N TRP A 177 5.65 -30.99 25.78
CA TRP A 177 5.25 -29.58 25.89
C TRP A 177 5.53 -29.03 27.29
N LYS A 178 5.94 -27.76 27.35
CA LYS A 178 6.16 -27.02 28.59
C LYS A 178 4.80 -26.65 29.21
N ALA A 179 4.19 -27.63 29.84
CA ALA A 179 2.90 -27.58 30.51
C ALA A 179 2.95 -28.58 31.68
N THR A 180 2.18 -28.36 32.73
CA THR A 180 2.13 -29.27 33.89
C THR A 180 1.09 -30.36 33.63
N ARG A 181 1.46 -31.62 33.87
CA ARG A 181 0.57 -32.78 33.75
C ARG A 181 0.32 -33.34 35.14
N HIS A 182 -0.95 -33.45 35.51
CA HIS A 182 -1.43 -34.02 36.76
C HIS A 182 -2.21 -35.31 36.45
N SER A 183 -1.95 -36.39 37.18
CA SER A 183 -2.68 -37.66 37.02
C SER A 183 -4.07 -37.59 37.63
N GLU A 184 -4.18 -36.80 38.68
CA GLU A 184 -5.31 -36.61 39.57
C GLU A 184 -6.45 -35.83 38.88
N PRO A 185 -7.72 -36.03 39.30
CA PRO A 185 -8.84 -35.24 38.83
C PRO A 185 -8.84 -33.83 39.44
N ILE A 186 -9.54 -32.89 38.80
CA ILE A 186 -9.56 -31.48 39.25
C ILE A 186 -10.16 -31.32 40.67
N GLU A 187 -11.07 -32.22 41.04
CA GLU A 187 -11.63 -32.42 42.38
C GLU A 187 -10.57 -32.51 43.50
N GLU A 188 -9.40 -33.07 43.21
CA GLU A 188 -8.37 -33.43 44.19
C GLU A 188 -7.14 -32.50 44.13
N LEU A 189 -6.98 -31.75 43.04
CA LEU A 189 -5.78 -30.96 42.77
C LEU A 189 -5.74 -29.58 43.45
N PHE A 190 -6.89 -28.94 43.63
CA PHE A 190 -6.97 -27.58 44.16
C PHE A 190 -8.21 -27.41 45.06
N PRO A 191 -8.18 -26.55 46.10
CA PRO A 191 -9.37 -26.23 46.89
C PRO A 191 -10.42 -25.54 46.02
N GLY A 192 -11.69 -25.96 46.11
CA GLY A 192 -12.77 -25.47 45.24
C GLY A 192 -12.93 -23.94 45.22
N GLU A 193 -12.68 -23.28 46.35
CA GLU A 193 -12.71 -21.81 46.49
C GLU A 193 -11.70 -21.08 45.58
N SER A 194 -10.62 -21.75 45.18
CA SER A 194 -9.60 -21.23 44.26
C SER A 194 -9.87 -21.51 42.78
N ILE A 195 -10.98 -22.21 42.47
CA ILE A 195 -11.29 -22.70 41.12
C ILE A 195 -12.53 -21.99 40.54
N VAL A 196 -12.42 -21.54 39.29
CA VAL A 196 -13.57 -21.23 38.43
C VAL A 196 -13.68 -22.28 37.33
N MET A 197 -14.71 -23.12 37.40
CA MET A 197 -15.02 -24.10 36.35
C MET A 197 -15.82 -23.43 35.22
N LEU A 198 -15.27 -23.48 34.01
CA LEU A 198 -15.80 -22.81 32.84
C LEU A 198 -16.77 -23.73 32.08
N SER A 199 -18.06 -23.45 32.23
CA SER A 199 -19.16 -24.22 31.64
C SER A 199 -20.10 -23.30 30.86
N PRO A 200 -20.43 -23.58 29.57
CA PRO A 200 -21.34 -22.74 28.79
C PRO A 200 -22.78 -22.73 29.32
N ASP A 201 -23.16 -23.74 30.12
CA ASP A 201 -24.46 -23.83 30.79
C ASP A 201 -24.46 -23.17 32.19
N SER A 202 -23.34 -22.59 32.66
CA SER A 202 -23.30 -21.87 33.95
C SER A 202 -24.21 -20.63 33.94
N PRO A 203 -24.91 -20.32 35.04
CA PRO A 203 -25.73 -19.11 35.16
C PRO A 203 -24.90 -17.81 35.27
N ASN A 204 -23.68 -17.89 35.79
CA ASN A 204 -22.82 -16.73 36.06
C ASN A 204 -21.97 -16.41 34.82
N VAL A 205 -21.73 -15.14 34.52
CA VAL A 205 -20.82 -14.73 33.43
C VAL A 205 -19.48 -14.33 34.01
N LEU A 206 -18.38 -14.79 33.41
CA LEU A 206 -17.04 -14.33 33.75
C LEU A 206 -16.85 -12.90 33.22
N THR A 207 -16.87 -11.92 34.13
CA THR A 207 -16.70 -10.49 33.83
C THR A 207 -15.29 -9.98 34.10
N GLU A 208 -14.57 -10.61 35.02
CA GLU A 208 -13.23 -10.23 35.48
C GLU A 208 -12.36 -11.48 35.62
N ILE A 209 -11.03 -11.32 35.56
CA ILE A 209 -10.06 -12.40 35.71
C ILE A 209 -9.07 -12.03 36.82
N ASP A 210 -9.02 -12.88 37.85
CA ASP A 210 -8.08 -12.77 38.96
C ASP A 210 -6.83 -13.64 38.69
N PRO A 211 -5.61 -13.07 38.68
CA PRO A 211 -4.36 -13.83 38.52
C PRO A 211 -4.11 -14.93 39.57
N LYS A 212 -4.78 -14.89 40.73
CA LYS A 212 -4.67 -15.93 41.78
C LYS A 212 -5.64 -17.09 41.58
N THR A 213 -6.69 -16.91 40.77
CA THR A 213 -7.74 -17.90 40.52
C THR A 213 -7.33 -18.90 39.43
N ILE A 214 -7.78 -20.15 39.57
CA ILE A 214 -7.47 -21.26 38.65
C ILE A 214 -8.66 -21.50 37.73
N TYR A 215 -8.45 -21.33 36.42
CA TYR A 215 -9.51 -21.41 35.42
C TYR A 215 -9.51 -22.76 34.71
N VAL A 216 -10.62 -23.51 34.83
CA VAL A 216 -10.69 -24.91 34.37
C VAL A 216 -11.64 -25.05 33.18
N ILE A 217 -11.17 -25.69 32.11
CA ILE A 217 -11.94 -25.97 30.88
C ILE A 217 -12.12 -27.48 30.73
N GLY A 218 -13.36 -27.93 30.53
CA GLY A 218 -13.65 -29.34 30.24
C GLY A 218 -13.16 -29.76 28.84
N GLY A 219 -12.41 -30.86 28.76
CA GLY A 219 -11.85 -31.41 27.54
C GLY A 219 -12.87 -32.14 26.64
N ILE A 220 -13.86 -31.43 26.10
CA ILE A 220 -15.01 -32.01 25.40
C ILE A 220 -15.32 -31.38 24.02
N VAL A 221 -15.92 -32.18 23.12
CA VAL A 221 -16.38 -31.76 21.79
C VAL A 221 -17.75 -32.38 21.50
N ASP A 222 -18.81 -31.57 21.39
CA ASP A 222 -20.10 -32.06 20.93
C ASP A 222 -20.07 -32.52 19.46
N ARG A 223 -20.92 -33.50 19.17
CA ARG A 223 -21.50 -33.72 17.83
C ARG A 223 -23.00 -33.90 17.91
N THR A 224 -23.46 -34.64 18.91
CA THR A 224 -24.79 -34.56 19.51
C THR A 224 -24.64 -33.83 20.84
N VAL A 225 -25.47 -32.80 21.08
CA VAL A 225 -25.12 -31.79 22.09
C VAL A 225 -25.59 -32.16 23.49
N ARG A 226 -24.62 -32.43 24.36
CA ARG A 226 -24.83 -32.81 25.76
C ARG A 226 -24.96 -31.55 26.62
N LYS A 227 -26.10 -31.38 27.29
CA LYS A 227 -26.34 -30.24 28.19
C LYS A 227 -25.73 -30.49 29.55
N SER A 228 -25.15 -29.45 30.14
CA SER A 228 -24.80 -29.34 31.56
C SER A 228 -23.75 -30.34 32.08
N GLU A 229 -23.10 -31.13 31.24
CA GLU A 229 -22.15 -32.18 31.64
C GLU A 229 -20.96 -31.63 32.47
N THR A 230 -20.41 -30.49 32.07
CA THR A 230 -19.37 -29.76 32.84
C THR A 230 -19.90 -29.13 34.12
N LEU A 231 -21.17 -28.70 34.15
CA LEU A 231 -21.82 -28.10 35.32
C LEU A 231 -22.16 -29.17 36.38
N THR A 232 -22.57 -30.36 35.94
CA THR A 232 -22.84 -31.54 36.78
C THR A 232 -21.57 -32.14 37.37
N LYS A 233 -20.42 -32.03 36.68
CA LYS A 233 -19.12 -32.34 37.30
C LYS A 233 -18.80 -31.31 38.38
N ALA A 234 -18.91 -30.01 38.06
CA ALA A 234 -18.65 -28.93 39.02
C ALA A 234 -19.46 -29.06 40.32
N SER A 235 -20.75 -29.41 40.25
CA SER A 235 -21.61 -29.56 41.45
C SER A 235 -21.19 -30.64 42.45
N ARG A 236 -20.14 -31.43 42.16
CA ARG A 236 -19.54 -32.41 43.08
C ARG A 236 -18.43 -31.82 43.94
N ILE A 237 -17.86 -30.67 43.54
CA ILE A 237 -16.78 -29.98 44.26
C ILE A 237 -17.40 -28.98 45.23
N ARG A 238 -17.06 -29.05 46.52
CA ARG A 238 -17.52 -28.08 47.52
C ARG A 238 -16.93 -26.70 47.24
N HIS A 239 -17.76 -25.66 47.41
CA HIS A 239 -17.39 -24.24 47.30
C HIS A 239 -16.81 -23.80 45.94
N ILE A 240 -16.94 -24.60 44.89
CA ILE A 240 -16.46 -24.22 43.55
C ILE A 240 -17.30 -23.09 42.93
N GLN A 241 -16.64 -22.15 42.28
CA GLN A 241 -17.30 -21.17 41.43
C GLN A 241 -17.46 -21.75 40.02
N THR A 242 -18.60 -21.47 39.37
CA THR A 242 -18.77 -21.76 37.95
C THR A 242 -19.08 -20.48 37.20
N ALA A 243 -18.56 -20.35 35.99
CA ALA A 243 -18.86 -19.25 35.10
C ALA A 243 -18.93 -19.72 33.64
N ARG A 244 -19.64 -18.96 32.80
CA ARG A 244 -19.55 -19.05 31.34
C ARG A 244 -18.84 -17.82 30.80
N PHE A 245 -18.24 -17.94 29.63
CA PHE A 245 -17.80 -16.78 28.87
C PHE A 245 -19.00 -15.90 28.44
N PRO A 246 -18.81 -14.57 28.28
CA PRO A 246 -19.77 -13.67 27.63
C PRO A 246 -20.27 -14.17 26.27
N SER A 247 -21.42 -13.62 25.82
CA SER A 247 -22.19 -14.10 24.66
C SER A 247 -21.37 -14.29 23.37
N GLU A 248 -20.55 -13.30 23.02
CA GLU A 248 -19.80 -13.19 21.76
C GLU A 248 -18.66 -12.16 21.95
N CYS A 249 -17.54 -12.23 21.21
CA CYS A 249 -16.28 -11.49 21.54
C CYS A 249 -15.59 -10.82 20.32
N SER A 250 -15.26 -9.52 20.40
CA SER A 250 -14.39 -8.77 19.46
C SER A 250 -13.54 -7.63 20.08
N ASP A 251 -12.23 -7.73 19.88
CA ASP A 251 -11.10 -6.79 20.10
C ASP A 251 -10.54 -6.51 21.52
N ASN A 252 -9.20 -6.29 21.56
CA ASN A 252 -8.24 -6.89 22.50
C ASN A 252 -7.40 -5.82 23.29
N SER A 253 -7.59 -5.62 24.60
CA SER A 253 -6.60 -4.92 25.47
C SER A 253 -6.80 -5.01 27.01
N LEU A 254 -5.72 -5.39 27.70
CA LEU A 254 -5.28 -4.96 29.05
C LEU A 254 -3.72 -5.00 28.98
N LEU A 255 -2.91 -4.20 29.69
CA LEU A 255 -3.10 -3.04 30.58
C LEU A 255 -1.71 -2.41 30.77
N GLU A 256 -1.59 -1.12 31.12
CA GLU A 256 -0.53 -0.70 32.05
C GLU A 256 -0.85 0.60 32.84
N ILE A 257 0.11 1.11 33.62
CA ILE A 257 -0.15 1.58 34.99
C ILE A 257 0.20 3.07 35.24
N LYS A 258 -0.75 3.79 35.85
CA LYS A 258 -0.69 4.97 36.76
C LYS A 258 0.52 5.94 36.67
N MET A 259 0.24 7.25 36.76
CA MET A 259 0.52 8.02 37.99
C MET A 259 -0.07 9.45 38.02
N SER A 260 -0.18 9.99 39.24
CA SER A 260 -0.43 11.39 39.62
C SER A 260 -1.82 12.00 39.33
N SER A 261 -2.18 12.97 40.17
CA SER A 261 -3.46 13.69 40.17
C SER A 261 -3.24 15.20 40.18
N PRO A 262 -3.74 15.95 39.19
CA PRO A 262 -3.83 17.41 39.27
C PRO A 262 -5.29 17.94 39.17
N SER A 263 -5.42 19.21 39.53
CA SER A 263 -6.57 20.13 39.38
C SER A 263 -7.61 19.83 38.29
N LYS A 264 -8.89 20.09 38.60
CA LYS A 264 -10.07 20.12 37.70
C LYS A 264 -9.73 20.43 36.23
N SER A 265 -9.53 19.39 35.43
CA SER A 265 -9.41 19.50 33.97
C SER A 265 -10.78 19.68 33.34
N THR A 266 -10.84 20.42 32.22
CA THR A 266 -12.03 20.42 31.36
C THR A 266 -12.17 19.04 30.74
N LEU A 267 -13.32 18.39 30.91
CA LEU A 267 -13.60 17.11 30.27
C LEU A 267 -13.71 17.30 28.75
N LEU A 268 -13.18 16.36 27.97
CA LEU A 268 -13.14 16.44 26.50
C LEU A 268 -13.92 15.30 25.85
N ALA A 269 -14.53 15.59 24.71
CA ALA A 269 -15.25 14.65 23.86
C ALA A 269 -14.76 14.74 22.40
N HIS A 270 -13.87 13.85 22.01
CA HIS A 270 -13.19 13.86 20.72
C HIS A 270 -14.09 13.21 19.66
N VAL A 271 -14.64 14.01 18.73
CA VAL A 271 -15.44 13.55 17.59
C VAL A 271 -14.53 13.37 16.39
N ARG A 272 -14.67 12.24 15.68
CA ARG A 272 -13.94 11.94 14.45
C ARG A 272 -14.91 11.63 13.31
N HIS A 273 -14.84 12.40 12.25
CA HIS A 273 -15.65 12.27 11.04
C HIS A 273 -14.84 12.64 9.80
N VAL A 274 -14.50 11.63 8.98
CA VAL A 274 -13.88 11.86 7.66
C VAL A 274 -15.01 12.11 6.66
N PHE A 275 -14.97 13.23 5.95
CA PHE A 275 -16.01 13.59 4.98
C PHE A 275 -16.14 12.52 3.89
N GLY A 276 -17.37 12.25 3.44
CA GLY A 276 -17.66 11.16 2.50
C GLY A 276 -17.68 9.75 3.10
N THR A 277 -17.33 9.56 4.38
CA THR A 277 -17.52 8.27 5.06
C THR A 277 -18.89 8.19 5.73
N ASN A 278 -19.51 7.00 5.71
CA ASN A 278 -20.83 6.80 6.35
C ASN A 278 -20.76 6.72 7.89
N THR A 279 -19.59 6.91 8.50
CA THR A 279 -19.32 6.66 9.92
C THR A 279 -18.77 7.88 10.65
N ILE A 280 -19.37 8.17 11.80
CA ILE A 280 -18.88 9.17 12.75
C ILE A 280 -18.58 8.50 14.09
N THR A 281 -17.51 8.91 14.74
CA THR A 281 -17.10 8.42 16.06
C THR A 281 -17.13 9.55 17.08
N ILE A 282 -17.53 9.28 18.31
CA ILE A 282 -17.24 10.14 19.47
C ILE A 282 -16.52 9.32 20.55
N LYS A 283 -15.50 9.91 21.17
CA LYS A 283 -14.72 9.37 22.29
C LYS A 283 -14.80 10.33 23.48
N PHE A 284 -15.14 9.84 24.68
CA PHE A 284 -15.14 10.64 25.90
C PHE A 284 -15.00 9.75 27.14
N PRO A 285 -14.33 10.18 28.23
CA PRO A 285 -14.30 9.43 29.48
C PRO A 285 -15.66 9.46 30.16
N LEU A 286 -16.15 8.33 30.68
CA LEU A 286 -17.38 8.25 31.47
C LEU A 286 -17.24 7.19 32.55
N LEU A 287 -17.54 7.55 33.80
CA LEU A 287 -17.37 6.67 34.97
C LEU A 287 -15.96 6.04 35.04
N GLY A 288 -14.92 6.85 34.82
CA GLY A 288 -13.52 6.41 34.86
C GLY A 288 -13.05 5.52 33.69
N THR A 289 -13.82 5.46 32.60
CA THR A 289 -13.51 4.62 31.43
C THR A 289 -13.77 5.35 30.11
N ASP A 290 -12.85 5.29 29.16
CA ASP A 290 -13.04 5.90 27.84
C ASP A 290 -14.12 5.17 27.03
N ARG A 291 -15.15 5.91 26.60
CA ARG A 291 -16.26 5.41 25.80
C ARG A 291 -16.10 5.85 24.36
N GLN A 292 -15.94 4.88 23.46
CA GLN A 292 -15.93 5.11 22.01
C GLN A 292 -17.24 4.64 21.37
N LEU A 293 -17.93 5.52 20.66
CA LEU A 293 -19.18 5.24 19.95
C LEU A 293 -19.02 5.52 18.45
N VAL A 294 -18.66 4.49 17.68
CA VAL A 294 -18.66 4.53 16.19
C VAL A 294 -20.08 4.25 15.69
N ARG A 295 -20.73 5.20 15.01
CA ARG A 295 -22.14 5.17 14.57
C ARG A 295 -22.26 5.53 13.08
N GLN A 296 -23.43 5.32 12.47
CA GLN A 296 -23.67 5.85 11.10
C GLN A 296 -24.07 7.33 11.15
N VAL A 297 -23.70 8.09 10.13
CA VAL A 297 -23.97 9.55 10.02
C VAL A 297 -25.46 9.90 9.84
N ASP A 298 -26.27 8.93 9.39
CA ASP A 298 -27.71 9.05 9.16
C ASP A 298 -28.59 8.60 10.36
N GLU A 299 -27.99 8.08 11.44
CA GLU A 299 -28.74 7.78 12.66
C GLU A 299 -29.29 9.08 13.28
N GLU A 300 -30.54 9.10 13.75
CA GLU A 300 -31.07 10.22 14.54
C GLU A 300 -30.28 10.39 15.85
N LEU A 301 -30.02 11.64 16.24
CA LEU A 301 -29.27 12.00 17.45
C LEU A 301 -29.81 11.34 18.72
N SER A 302 -31.13 11.21 18.85
CA SER A 302 -31.83 10.48 19.94
C SER A 302 -31.24 9.08 20.19
N ARG A 303 -30.73 8.41 19.15
CA ARG A 303 -30.13 7.08 19.25
C ARG A 303 -28.72 7.07 19.84
N ILE A 304 -27.97 8.19 19.83
CA ILE A 304 -26.72 8.25 20.61
C ILE A 304 -27.00 8.62 22.06
N LEU A 305 -27.90 9.57 22.31
CA LEU A 305 -28.29 9.98 23.67
C LEU A 305 -28.82 8.79 24.49
N VAL A 306 -29.73 7.97 23.93
CA VAL A 306 -30.21 6.72 24.58
C VAL A 306 -29.12 5.65 24.74
N ARG A 307 -28.03 5.69 23.97
CA ARG A 307 -26.87 4.79 24.21
C ARG A 307 -26.03 5.30 25.38
N ILE A 308 -25.85 6.61 25.51
CA ILE A 308 -25.13 7.23 26.66
C ILE A 308 -25.92 6.99 27.96
N ASP A 309 -27.24 7.17 27.96
CA ASP A 309 -28.09 6.86 29.13
C ASP A 309 -27.97 5.39 29.57
N ARG A 310 -27.79 4.46 28.62
CA ARG A 310 -27.58 3.04 28.92
C ARG A 310 -26.15 2.68 29.36
N LEU A 311 -25.17 3.58 29.18
CA LEU A 311 -23.83 3.43 29.76
C LEU A 311 -23.81 3.88 31.22
N LEU A 312 -24.67 4.83 31.60
CA LEU A 312 -24.94 5.21 33.00
C LEU A 312 -25.88 4.22 33.70
N HIS A 313 -26.93 3.80 33.00
CA HIS A 313 -28.02 2.98 33.51
C HIS A 313 -28.19 1.68 32.70
N PRO A 314 -27.31 0.67 32.91
CA PRO A 314 -27.47 -0.64 32.28
C PRO A 314 -28.84 -1.25 32.63
N PRO A 315 -29.64 -1.68 31.64
CA PRO A 315 -31.00 -2.15 31.90
C PRO A 315 -31.01 -3.50 32.64
N ASN A 316 -31.70 -3.54 33.78
CA ASN A 316 -31.93 -4.77 34.55
C ASN A 316 -32.55 -5.88 33.68
N SER A 317 -32.03 -7.10 33.78
CA SER A 317 -32.16 -8.15 32.76
C SER A 317 -33.47 -8.96 32.81
N LYS A 318 -34.63 -8.29 32.72
CA LYS A 318 -35.95 -8.90 32.43
C LYS A 318 -36.89 -7.91 31.74
N GLN A 319 -37.56 -8.37 30.68
CA GLN A 319 -38.38 -7.58 29.73
C GLN A 319 -37.52 -6.61 28.88
N VAL A 320 -37.82 -6.27 27.63
CA VAL A 320 -39.05 -6.33 26.82
C VAL A 320 -38.79 -7.01 25.45
N GLN A 321 -39.81 -7.63 24.84
CA GLN A 321 -39.70 -8.27 23.52
C GLN A 321 -40.07 -7.34 22.33
N LYS A 322 -39.50 -7.67 21.16
CA LYS A 322 -39.96 -7.39 19.77
C LYS A 322 -41.09 -6.37 19.56
N GLN A 323 -40.81 -5.27 18.84
CA GLN A 323 -41.79 -4.57 17.99
C GLN A 323 -41.14 -3.79 16.83
N GLY A 324 -41.94 -3.32 15.86
CA GLY A 324 -41.53 -2.90 14.52
C GLY A 324 -40.94 -1.48 14.38
N LYS A 325 -40.32 -1.20 13.22
CA LYS A 325 -39.50 0.00 12.96
C LYS A 325 -40.19 1.34 13.28
N LYS A 326 -41.44 1.57 12.85
CA LYS A 326 -42.13 2.87 13.06
C LYS A 326 -42.51 3.14 14.53
N THR A 327 -42.88 2.12 15.31
CA THR A 327 -43.19 2.27 16.74
C THR A 327 -41.94 2.62 17.57
N LYS A 328 -40.77 2.16 17.10
CA LYS A 328 -39.51 2.19 17.87
C LYS A 328 -38.97 3.60 18.12
N MET A 329 -39.13 4.56 17.18
CA MET A 329 -38.68 5.94 17.41
C MET A 329 -39.59 6.70 18.37
N LYS A 330 -40.92 6.53 18.29
CA LYS A 330 -41.85 7.11 19.27
C LYS A 330 -41.54 6.62 20.70
N GLN A 331 -41.14 5.35 20.85
CA GLN A 331 -40.68 4.80 22.13
C GLN A 331 -39.31 5.34 22.57
N ILE A 332 -38.39 5.64 21.65
CA ILE A 332 -37.08 6.25 21.98
C ILE A 332 -37.26 7.67 22.53
N HIS A 333 -38.08 8.51 21.87
CA HIS A 333 -38.39 9.85 22.38
C HIS A 333 -39.19 9.80 23.69
N GLN A 334 -40.08 8.81 23.88
CA GLN A 334 -40.72 8.53 25.16
C GLN A 334 -39.79 7.95 26.25
N GLN A 335 -38.61 7.41 25.90
CA GLN A 335 -37.61 7.00 26.89
C GLN A 335 -36.77 8.18 27.36
N LEU A 336 -36.34 9.08 26.46
CA LEU A 336 -35.74 10.36 26.84
C LEU A 336 -36.68 11.16 27.76
N GLY A 337 -37.94 11.35 27.37
CA GLY A 337 -38.96 12.05 28.18
C GLY A 337 -39.43 11.30 29.45
N LYS A 338 -38.74 10.25 29.88
CA LYS A 338 -38.98 9.49 31.12
C LYS A 338 -37.70 9.17 31.90
N SER A 339 -36.53 9.57 31.39
CA SER A 339 -35.27 9.39 32.09
C SER A 339 -34.98 10.65 32.90
N ASN A 340 -34.64 10.51 34.19
CA ASN A 340 -34.18 11.66 34.99
C ASN A 340 -32.73 12.06 34.65
N THR A 341 -32.10 11.37 33.69
CA THR A 341 -30.74 11.64 33.24
C THR A 341 -30.70 12.80 32.26
N LEU A 342 -30.11 13.92 32.68
CA LEU A 342 -29.78 15.02 31.79
C LEU A 342 -28.67 14.57 30.82
N ILE A 343 -28.97 14.44 29.53
CA ILE A 343 -27.97 14.19 28.47
C ILE A 343 -28.30 15.06 27.27
N GLU A 344 -27.42 16.03 27.00
CA GLU A 344 -27.67 17.08 26.02
C GLU A 344 -26.44 17.32 25.14
N LEU A 345 -26.67 17.71 23.89
CA LEU A 345 -25.66 18.25 23.00
C LEU A 345 -26.05 19.68 22.65
N ARG A 346 -25.11 20.62 22.76
CA ARG A 346 -25.36 22.05 22.54
C ARG A 346 -24.39 22.63 21.52
N ASP A 347 -24.86 23.60 20.74
CA ASP A 347 -24.05 24.33 19.75
C ASP A 347 -23.16 25.42 20.37
N GLY A 348 -22.43 26.16 19.53
CA GLY A 348 -21.57 27.28 19.96
C GLY A 348 -22.30 28.44 20.64
N ASN A 349 -23.63 28.54 20.51
CA ASN A 349 -24.47 29.52 21.18
C ASN A 349 -25.10 28.96 22.48
N GLY A 350 -24.82 27.70 22.82
CA GLY A 350 -25.45 26.98 23.94
C GLY A 350 -26.83 26.40 23.63
N THR A 351 -27.30 26.47 22.37
CA THR A 351 -28.62 25.98 21.95
C THR A 351 -28.67 24.45 22.00
N LEU A 352 -29.72 23.88 22.60
CA LEU A 352 -29.95 22.43 22.62
C LEU A 352 -30.23 21.91 21.20
N LEU A 353 -29.50 20.87 20.78
CA LEU A 353 -29.67 20.27 19.46
C LEU A 353 -30.90 19.34 19.39
N GLU A 354 -31.69 19.49 18.33
CA GLU A 354 -32.85 18.64 18.07
C GLU A 354 -32.47 17.15 18.00
N THR A 355 -33.13 16.32 18.81
CA THR A 355 -32.86 14.87 18.89
C THR A 355 -33.24 14.08 17.63
N THR A 356 -33.89 14.73 16.66
CA THR A 356 -34.25 14.22 15.33
C THR A 356 -33.19 14.49 14.26
N LEU A 357 -32.17 15.31 14.54
CA LEU A 357 -31.11 15.61 13.57
C LEU A 357 -30.28 14.35 13.21
N PRO A 358 -29.82 14.21 11.95
CA PRO A 358 -28.81 13.22 11.59
C PRO A 358 -27.54 13.43 12.40
N LEU A 359 -27.02 12.35 13.00
CA LEU A 359 -25.89 12.35 13.91
C LEU A 359 -24.64 12.98 13.30
N GLY A 360 -24.43 12.80 11.99
CA GLY A 360 -23.35 13.43 11.23
C GLY A 360 -23.38 14.96 11.30
N LYS A 361 -24.56 15.59 11.22
CA LYS A 361 -24.73 17.04 11.41
C LYS A 361 -24.63 17.43 12.88
N ALA A 362 -25.34 16.69 13.74
CA ALA A 362 -25.44 17.03 15.16
C ALA A 362 -24.09 17.03 15.87
N LEU A 363 -23.21 16.06 15.61
CA LEU A 363 -21.87 16.02 16.22
C LEU A 363 -20.85 16.93 15.54
N THR A 364 -21.09 17.42 14.32
CA THR A 364 -20.21 18.44 13.70
C THR A 364 -20.53 19.87 14.13
N GLN A 365 -21.74 20.13 14.63
CA GLN A 365 -22.18 21.46 15.09
C GLN A 365 -22.21 21.59 16.62
N ALA A 366 -22.10 20.48 17.36
CA ALA A 366 -22.06 20.50 18.83
C ALA A 366 -20.67 20.92 19.34
N THR A 367 -20.66 21.83 20.32
CA THR A 367 -19.44 22.30 21.02
C THR A 367 -19.36 21.76 22.44
N THR A 368 -20.49 21.33 23.02
CA THR A 368 -20.51 20.61 24.30
C THR A 368 -21.47 19.42 24.28
N LEU A 369 -21.09 18.39 25.06
CA LEU A 369 -21.92 17.27 25.48
C LEU A 369 -22.05 17.36 27.00
N GLN A 370 -23.26 17.53 27.52
CA GLN A 370 -23.51 17.44 28.96
C GLN A 370 -24.06 16.06 29.32
N ILE A 371 -23.55 15.48 30.41
CA ILE A 371 -23.97 14.20 30.97
C ILE A 371 -24.10 14.37 32.49
N GLN A 372 -25.33 14.47 32.99
CA GLN A 372 -25.64 14.83 34.38
C GLN A 372 -24.93 16.14 34.80
N GLN A 373 -23.92 16.06 35.65
CA GLN A 373 -23.12 17.21 36.12
C GLN A 373 -21.84 17.43 35.30
N ASP A 374 -21.42 16.44 34.51
CA ASP A 374 -20.21 16.51 33.70
C ASP A 374 -20.51 17.26 32.39
N ILE A 375 -19.69 18.27 32.07
CA ILE A 375 -19.77 19.01 30.81
C ILE A 375 -18.48 18.78 30.02
N TYR A 376 -18.61 18.07 28.91
CA TYR A 376 -17.54 17.73 27.99
C TYR A 376 -17.48 18.77 26.87
N LYS A 377 -16.33 19.42 26.68
CA LYS A 377 -16.07 20.22 25.49
C LYS A 377 -15.82 19.27 24.31
N ILE A 378 -16.53 19.46 23.20
CA ILE A 378 -16.34 18.66 22.00
C ILE A 378 -15.14 19.18 21.21
N VAL A 379 -14.30 18.25 20.75
CA VAL A 379 -13.18 18.48 19.85
C VAL A 379 -13.44 17.69 18.57
N LEU A 380 -13.89 18.35 17.52
CA LEU A 380 -14.13 17.73 16.22
C LEU A 380 -12.83 17.65 15.42
N ASN A 381 -12.53 16.46 14.87
CA ASN A 381 -11.45 16.23 13.92
C ASN A 381 -10.11 16.78 14.42
N GLU A 382 -9.69 16.30 15.58
CA GLU A 382 -8.50 16.76 16.28
C GLU A 382 -7.20 16.51 15.47
N PRO A 383 -6.41 17.57 15.18
CA PRO A 383 -5.10 17.47 14.51
C PRO A 383 -4.13 16.55 15.25
N SER A 384 -3.72 15.45 14.62
CA SER A 384 -2.84 14.46 15.25
C SER A 384 -1.76 13.95 14.31
N ILE A 385 -0.59 13.67 14.90
CA ILE A 385 0.58 13.09 14.21
C ILE A 385 0.88 11.75 14.88
N LYS A 386 0.94 10.67 14.10
CA LYS A 386 1.17 9.30 14.63
C LYS A 386 2.62 8.84 14.51
N SER A 387 3.28 9.20 13.41
CA SER A 387 4.66 8.78 13.12
C SER A 387 5.33 9.74 12.15
N ILE A 388 6.63 9.95 12.34
CA ILE A 388 7.53 10.68 11.44
C ILE A 388 8.66 9.73 11.04
N SER A 389 9.06 9.81 9.77
CA SER A 389 10.14 9.00 9.20
C SER A 389 10.86 9.77 8.10
N LEU A 390 12.09 9.37 7.81
CA LEU A 390 12.85 9.80 6.64
C LEU A 390 13.22 8.55 5.84
N ILE A 391 13.22 8.66 4.51
CA ILE A 391 13.59 7.54 3.65
C ILE A 391 15.06 7.13 3.86
N ASP A 392 15.32 5.83 3.70
CA ASP A 392 16.66 5.24 3.88
C ASP A 392 17.55 5.51 2.66
N HIS A 393 17.93 6.77 2.52
CA HIS A 393 18.81 7.29 1.46
C HIS A 393 20.08 7.90 2.07
N ILE A 394 21.12 8.03 1.26
CA ILE A 394 22.30 8.79 1.64
C ILE A 394 21.88 10.27 1.70
N LEU A 395 22.09 10.89 2.85
CA LEU A 395 21.75 12.29 3.07
C LEU A 395 22.91 13.11 2.53
N MET A 396 22.73 13.79 1.40
CA MET A 396 23.79 14.55 0.75
C MET A 396 23.57 16.05 0.95
N THR A 397 24.67 16.82 0.98
CA THR A 397 24.58 18.27 0.81
C THR A 397 23.96 18.62 -0.54
N GLY A 398 23.16 19.70 -0.58
CA GLY A 398 22.43 20.12 -1.79
C GLY A 398 21.17 19.32 -2.13
N VAL A 399 20.98 18.09 -1.63
CA VAL A 399 19.76 17.29 -1.89
C VAL A 399 18.65 17.63 -0.88
N PRO A 400 17.43 18.03 -1.31
CA PRO A 400 16.33 18.31 -0.40
C PRO A 400 15.78 17.04 0.27
N LEU A 401 15.61 17.13 1.59
CA LEU A 401 15.03 16.08 2.44
C LEU A 401 13.58 16.41 2.79
N VAL A 402 12.69 15.44 2.56
CA VAL A 402 11.25 15.53 2.84
C VAL A 402 10.86 14.47 3.87
N PRO A 403 10.29 14.85 5.03
CA PRO A 403 9.88 13.91 6.06
C PRO A 403 8.54 13.24 5.69
N MET A 404 8.50 11.92 5.76
CA MET A 404 7.30 11.10 5.58
C MET A 404 6.55 11.00 6.91
N VAL A 405 5.34 11.57 7.00
CA VAL A 405 4.57 11.69 8.25
C VAL A 405 3.14 11.17 8.08
N ASP A 406 2.69 10.31 9.00
CA ASP A 406 1.29 9.89 9.11
C ASP A 406 0.53 10.88 10.01
N MET A 407 -0.25 11.75 9.36
CA MET A 407 -1.04 12.83 9.97
C MET A 407 -2.54 12.60 9.78
N GLU A 408 -3.36 13.10 10.71
CA GLU A 408 -4.82 13.13 10.58
C GLU A 408 -5.38 14.50 10.95
N PHE A 409 -6.35 14.96 10.15
CA PHE A 409 -7.05 16.25 10.29
C PHE A 409 -6.14 17.50 10.33
N CYS A 410 -4.90 17.34 9.89
CA CYS A 410 -3.94 18.40 9.60
C CYS A 410 -3.06 17.99 8.42
N THR A 411 -2.40 18.98 7.85
CA THR A 411 -1.44 18.87 6.76
C THR A 411 -0.05 19.24 7.25
N PRO A 412 1.03 18.92 6.49
CA PRO A 412 2.37 19.40 6.79
C PRO A 412 2.49 20.92 6.92
N SER A 413 1.64 21.68 6.20
CA SER A 413 1.56 23.15 6.27
C SER A 413 0.91 23.70 7.54
N ASP A 414 0.09 22.92 8.25
CA ASP A 414 -0.52 23.33 9.53
C ASP A 414 0.44 23.10 10.72
N CYS A 415 1.51 22.33 10.52
CA CYS A 415 2.43 21.92 11.57
C CYS A 415 3.65 22.84 11.68
N ILE A 416 4.17 23.02 12.90
CA ILE A 416 5.43 23.71 13.15
C ILE A 416 6.58 22.70 13.06
N TRP A 417 7.63 23.03 12.30
CA TRP A 417 8.77 22.15 12.06
C TRP A 417 10.04 22.71 12.69
N LYS A 418 10.94 21.80 13.09
CA LYS A 418 12.32 22.12 13.46
C LYS A 418 13.26 21.03 12.94
N TRP A 419 14.27 21.46 12.20
CA TRP A 419 15.42 20.67 11.82
C TRP A 419 16.61 21.12 12.66
N GLU A 420 17.29 20.19 13.32
CA GLU A 420 18.44 20.49 14.18
C GLU A 420 19.65 19.63 13.80
N ARG A 421 20.80 20.27 13.61
CA ARG A 421 22.10 19.60 13.48
C ARG A 421 22.59 19.12 14.83
N LEU A 422 22.89 17.83 14.94
CA LEU A 422 23.43 17.22 16.16
C LEU A 422 24.97 17.23 16.13
N ASN A 423 25.55 17.95 17.08
CA ASN A 423 26.99 18.06 17.27
C ASN A 423 27.51 16.87 18.10
N ASP A 424 28.81 16.56 17.97
CA ASP A 424 29.43 15.42 18.66
C ASP A 424 29.58 15.65 20.19
N ASP A 425 29.31 16.87 20.68
CA ASP A 425 29.17 17.20 22.11
C ASP A 425 27.73 16.98 22.66
N GLY A 426 26.83 16.43 21.82
CA GLY A 426 25.43 16.16 22.15
C GLY A 426 24.49 17.37 22.04
N LYS A 427 24.99 18.58 21.76
CA LYS A 427 24.12 19.75 21.54
C LYS A 427 23.44 19.69 20.18
N ALA A 428 22.25 20.28 20.11
CA ALA A 428 21.46 20.42 18.90
C ALA A 428 21.39 21.90 18.50
N ASN A 429 21.74 22.22 17.25
CA ASN A 429 21.66 23.56 16.69
C ASN A 429 20.50 23.62 15.68
N LEU A 430 19.54 24.53 15.86
CA LEU A 430 18.45 24.73 14.90
C LEU A 430 19.02 25.22 13.55
N VAL A 431 18.70 24.51 12.45
CA VAL A 431 19.17 24.82 11.09
C VAL A 431 18.05 25.17 10.10
N SER A 432 16.80 24.78 10.38
CA SER A 432 15.61 25.20 9.62
C SER A 432 14.33 25.03 10.44
N THR A 433 13.31 25.82 10.12
CA THR A 433 11.92 25.68 10.61
C THR A 433 10.91 25.38 9.50
N ALA A 434 11.38 25.09 8.28
CA ALA A 434 10.55 24.63 7.18
C ALA A 434 10.28 23.11 7.28
N CYS A 435 9.20 22.64 6.63
CA CYS A 435 8.89 21.21 6.53
C CYS A 435 10.02 20.42 5.86
N MET A 436 10.55 20.94 4.76
CA MET A 436 11.70 20.38 4.04
C MET A 436 13.02 20.99 4.53
N TYR A 437 14.12 20.28 4.34
CA TYR A 437 15.46 20.80 4.58
C TYR A 437 16.47 20.29 3.56
N THR A 438 17.27 21.20 3.01
CA THR A 438 18.43 20.87 2.16
C THR A 438 19.70 21.00 2.99
N PRO A 439 20.45 19.91 3.25
CA PRO A 439 21.67 19.96 4.05
C PRO A 439 22.76 20.80 3.40
N LYS A 440 23.57 21.42 4.24
CA LYS A 440 24.70 22.31 3.89
C LYS A 440 26.02 21.70 4.35
N ASP A 441 27.13 22.26 3.88
CA ASP A 441 28.47 21.70 4.17
C ASP A 441 28.79 21.64 5.67
N ASP A 442 28.26 22.59 6.44
CA ASP A 442 28.18 22.65 7.90
C ASP A 442 27.60 21.38 8.58
N ASP A 443 26.75 20.61 7.89
CA ASP A 443 26.08 19.41 8.40
C ASP A 443 26.87 18.12 8.11
N ILE A 444 27.93 18.19 7.29
CA ILE A 444 28.70 17.02 6.88
C ILE A 444 29.28 16.29 8.11
N GLY A 445 29.10 14.98 8.15
CA GLY A 445 29.50 14.16 9.28
C GLY A 445 28.63 14.36 10.54
N LYS A 446 27.45 14.96 10.45
CA LYS A 446 26.51 15.15 11.57
C LYS A 446 25.18 14.44 11.32
N PHE A 447 24.47 14.11 12.40
CA PHE A 447 23.11 13.61 12.32
C PHE A 447 22.12 14.78 12.35
N LEU A 448 20.95 14.61 11.74
CA LEU A 448 19.86 15.58 11.78
C LEU A 448 18.73 15.08 12.69
N ARG A 449 18.24 15.91 13.60
CA ARG A 449 16.96 15.69 14.29
C ARG A 449 15.86 16.44 13.54
N ILE A 450 14.75 15.75 13.30
CA ILE A 450 13.53 16.33 12.74
C ILE A 450 12.47 16.32 13.83
N THR A 451 11.85 17.45 14.10
CA THR A 451 10.73 17.60 15.05
C THR A 451 9.54 18.22 14.32
N CYS A 452 8.36 17.64 14.53
CA CYS A 452 7.10 18.12 13.99
C CYS A 452 6.11 18.30 15.15
N THR A 453 5.50 19.48 15.23
CA THR A 453 4.53 19.86 16.26
C THR A 453 3.19 20.17 15.57
N SER A 454 2.12 19.52 16.01
CA SER A 454 0.78 19.72 15.44
C SER A 454 0.16 21.07 15.83
N PRO A 455 -0.95 21.51 15.20
CA PRO A 455 -1.74 22.68 15.61
C PRO A 455 -2.26 22.68 17.07
N ILE A 456 -2.09 21.58 17.81
CA ILE A 456 -2.50 21.42 19.21
C ILE A 456 -1.30 21.04 20.12
N ASP A 457 -0.10 21.48 19.75
CA ASP A 457 1.16 21.26 20.48
C ASP A 457 1.54 19.78 20.73
N THR A 458 1.00 18.84 19.96
CA THR A 458 1.46 17.44 20.00
C THR A 458 2.78 17.33 19.25
N ILE A 459 3.85 16.99 19.97
CA ILE A 459 5.23 16.93 19.44
C ILE A 459 5.62 15.48 19.13
N ILE A 460 6.18 15.25 17.94
CA ILE A 460 6.94 14.04 17.61
C ILE A 460 8.32 14.42 17.07
N SER A 461 9.33 13.58 17.30
CA SER A 461 10.66 13.77 16.71
C SER A 461 11.35 12.46 16.34
N MET A 462 12.33 12.56 15.44
CA MET A 462 13.22 11.46 15.04
C MET A 462 14.65 11.98 14.81
N ILE A 463 15.62 11.08 14.74
CA ILE A 463 17.00 11.37 14.33
C ILE A 463 17.30 10.56 13.06
N SER A 464 18.10 11.12 12.14
CA SER A 464 18.53 10.42 10.92
C SER A 464 19.30 9.14 11.24
N LYS A 465 19.13 8.10 10.40
CA LYS A 465 19.87 6.82 10.55
C LYS A 465 21.35 6.95 10.19
N SER A 466 21.65 7.89 9.30
CA SER A 466 22.97 8.20 8.73
C SER A 466 23.38 9.63 9.10
N LYS A 467 24.70 9.88 9.09
CA LYS A 467 25.27 11.22 9.05
C LYS A 467 25.11 11.80 7.63
N VAL A 468 25.11 13.13 7.49
CA VAL A 468 25.16 13.79 6.17
C VAL A 468 26.53 13.55 5.53
N GLU A 469 26.53 13.25 4.24
CA GLU A 469 27.69 13.05 3.37
C GLU A 469 27.81 14.23 2.38
N GLN A 470 29.01 14.45 1.83
CA GLN A 470 29.25 15.44 0.78
C GLN A 470 28.53 15.01 -0.51
N GLY A 471 27.69 15.87 -1.09
CA GLY A 471 27.12 15.65 -2.42
C GLY A 471 28.19 15.72 -3.53
N PRO A 472 28.01 15.00 -4.64
CA PRO A 472 28.95 15.05 -5.78
C PRO A 472 28.96 16.44 -6.42
N ASP A 473 30.08 16.80 -7.06
CA ASP A 473 30.12 18.04 -7.84
C ASP A 473 29.19 17.94 -9.06
N ARG A 474 28.18 18.81 -9.09
CA ARG A 474 27.21 18.95 -10.19
C ARG A 474 27.50 20.17 -11.07
N SER A 475 28.70 20.76 -11.01
CA SER A 475 29.13 21.89 -11.84
C SER A 475 28.90 21.69 -13.35
N VAL A 476 28.93 20.44 -13.82
CA VAL A 476 28.60 20.05 -15.20
C VAL A 476 27.17 20.45 -15.63
N PHE A 477 26.23 20.57 -14.69
CA PHE A 477 24.85 21.01 -14.93
C PHE A 477 24.70 22.53 -15.01
N ASN A 478 25.73 23.32 -14.64
CA ASN A 478 25.63 24.78 -14.54
C ASN A 478 25.15 25.45 -15.83
N SER A 479 25.51 24.94 -17.01
CA SER A 479 25.01 25.47 -18.29
C SER A 479 23.49 25.32 -18.42
N ARG A 480 22.92 24.18 -17.98
CA ARG A 480 21.45 23.99 -17.94
C ARG A 480 20.83 24.92 -16.90
N HIS A 481 21.41 25.02 -15.70
CA HIS A 481 20.91 25.88 -14.62
C HIS A 481 20.90 27.36 -15.03
N ALA A 482 21.93 27.84 -15.72
CA ALA A 482 21.99 29.21 -16.24
C ALA A 482 20.88 29.50 -17.27
N LEU A 483 20.58 28.59 -18.20
CA LEU A 483 19.42 28.76 -19.11
C LEU A 483 18.10 28.71 -18.32
N ILE A 484 17.96 27.81 -17.35
CA ILE A 484 16.78 27.66 -16.49
C ILE A 484 16.46 28.96 -15.75
N GLU A 485 17.48 29.69 -15.28
CA GLU A 485 17.34 30.91 -14.48
C GLU A 485 17.17 32.18 -15.31
N ASN A 486 17.79 32.25 -16.49
CA ASN A 486 17.62 33.38 -17.40
C ASN A 486 16.30 33.32 -18.21
N THR A 487 15.57 32.21 -18.17
CA THR A 487 14.33 32.03 -18.96
C THR A 487 13.07 32.23 -18.13
N CYS A 488 12.36 33.34 -18.36
CA CYS A 488 11.01 33.55 -17.86
C CYS A 488 9.96 33.00 -18.85
N LEU A 489 9.04 32.15 -18.37
CA LEU A 489 7.97 31.53 -19.16
C LEU A 489 6.59 32.12 -18.81
N ASP A 490 6.09 33.03 -19.63
CA ASP A 490 4.97 32.71 -20.51
C ASP A 490 3.75 31.91 -19.99
N ASP A 491 2.52 32.43 -19.97
CA ASP A 491 1.32 31.61 -19.73
C ASP A 491 0.82 30.79 -20.94
N THR A 492 1.33 31.06 -22.15
CA THR A 492 1.24 30.12 -23.28
C THR A 492 2.36 29.07 -23.25
N SER A 493 3.34 29.19 -22.33
CA SER A 493 4.59 28.43 -22.36
C SER A 493 4.81 27.57 -21.11
N PHE A 494 5.48 26.44 -21.29
CA PHE A 494 5.78 25.49 -20.22
C PHE A 494 7.08 24.73 -20.50
N ARG A 495 7.66 24.13 -19.46
CA ARG A 495 8.89 23.32 -19.55
C ARG A 495 8.59 21.84 -19.37
N ILE A 496 9.13 20.99 -20.23
CA ILE A 496 8.96 19.53 -20.19
C ILE A 496 10.31 18.81 -20.01
N MET A 497 10.33 17.78 -19.16
CA MET A 497 11.41 16.79 -19.06
C MET A 497 10.96 15.44 -19.61
N SER A 498 11.86 14.71 -20.26
CA SER A 498 11.78 13.24 -20.42
C SER A 498 13.05 12.57 -19.90
N TYR A 499 12.92 11.50 -19.12
CA TYR A 499 14.09 10.84 -18.51
C TYR A 499 13.82 9.37 -18.14
N ASN A 500 14.57 8.44 -18.74
CA ASN A 500 14.71 7.07 -18.23
C ASN A 500 15.64 7.08 -17.00
N ILE A 501 15.11 6.71 -15.84
CA ILE A 501 15.81 6.86 -14.54
C ILE A 501 16.57 5.60 -14.08
N LEU A 502 16.67 4.58 -14.95
CA LEU A 502 17.34 3.30 -14.73
C LEU A 502 16.81 2.53 -13.51
N TYR A 503 16.03 1.47 -13.76
CA TYR A 503 15.40 0.68 -12.71
C TYR A 503 16.42 -0.15 -11.91
N SER A 504 16.20 -0.23 -10.60
CA SER A 504 17.15 -0.79 -9.64
C SER A 504 17.44 -2.28 -9.76
N LYS A 505 16.58 -3.03 -10.45
CA LYS A 505 16.82 -4.45 -10.76
C LYS A 505 17.67 -4.67 -12.01
N TYR A 506 17.95 -3.60 -12.77
CA TYR A 506 18.88 -3.56 -13.89
C TYR A 506 20.22 -2.92 -13.46
N ALA A 507 20.19 -1.83 -12.67
CA ALA A 507 21.35 -1.26 -11.96
C ALA A 507 21.85 -2.12 -10.78
N ARG A 508 22.15 -3.39 -11.05
CA ARG A 508 22.52 -4.37 -10.03
C ARG A 508 23.93 -4.13 -9.46
N ALA A 509 24.00 -3.98 -8.14
CA ALA A 509 25.25 -3.80 -7.41
C ALA A 509 25.98 -5.11 -7.02
N ASP A 510 25.44 -6.30 -7.33
CA ASP A 510 26.13 -7.57 -7.07
C ASP A 510 27.26 -7.80 -8.09
N ARG A 511 28.51 -7.59 -7.66
CA ARG A 511 29.71 -7.60 -8.53
C ARG A 511 29.92 -8.87 -9.36
N GLU A 512 29.38 -10.02 -8.95
CA GLU A 512 29.44 -11.27 -9.73
C GLU A 512 28.49 -11.27 -10.94
N TYR A 513 27.51 -10.36 -10.99
CA TYR A 513 26.50 -10.27 -12.06
C TYR A 513 26.46 -8.91 -12.78
N ASN A 514 27.16 -7.88 -12.27
CA ASN A 514 27.23 -6.56 -12.91
C ASN A 514 28.14 -6.54 -14.16
N ARG A 515 27.68 -7.16 -15.25
CA ARG A 515 28.34 -7.13 -16.57
C ARG A 515 28.13 -5.82 -17.32
N MET A 516 27.01 -5.13 -17.08
CA MET A 516 26.62 -3.93 -17.83
C MET A 516 27.37 -2.68 -17.37
N TYR A 517 27.56 -2.53 -16.05
CA TYR A 517 28.19 -1.36 -15.42
C TYR A 517 29.45 -1.70 -14.59
N PRO A 518 30.42 -2.51 -15.07
CA PRO A 518 31.52 -3.02 -14.26
C PRO A 518 32.51 -1.93 -13.80
N PHE A 519 32.52 -0.79 -14.49
CA PHE A 519 33.28 0.42 -14.15
C PHE A 519 32.72 1.19 -12.95
N ALA A 520 31.45 0.96 -12.58
CA ALA A 520 30.76 1.76 -11.58
C ALA A 520 31.41 1.65 -10.18
N LYS A 521 31.66 2.79 -9.55
CA LYS A 521 32.24 2.88 -8.20
C LYS A 521 31.36 2.16 -7.17
N ALA A 522 31.97 1.61 -6.13
CA ALA A 522 31.22 0.94 -5.07
C ALA A 522 30.22 1.92 -4.41
N GLY A 523 28.95 1.52 -4.31
CA GLY A 523 27.87 2.34 -3.75
C GLY A 523 26.99 3.06 -4.78
N ILE A 524 27.53 3.52 -5.92
CA ILE A 524 26.80 4.47 -6.79
C ILE A 524 25.58 3.86 -7.49
N LEU A 525 25.59 2.55 -7.76
CA LEU A 525 24.46 1.88 -8.43
C LEU A 525 23.21 1.73 -7.54
N HIS A 526 23.34 1.85 -6.22
CA HIS A 526 22.21 1.68 -5.32
C HIS A 526 21.26 2.87 -5.38
N ASP A 527 19.96 2.61 -5.33
CA ASP A 527 18.89 3.63 -5.30
C ASP A 527 19.10 4.68 -4.19
N ARG A 528 19.64 4.27 -3.04
CA ARG A 528 19.99 5.16 -1.93
C ARG A 528 21.00 6.26 -2.28
N TYR A 529 21.67 6.14 -3.41
CA TYR A 529 22.60 7.13 -3.99
C TYR A 529 21.97 7.79 -5.23
N ARG A 530 21.46 6.99 -6.18
CA ARG A 530 20.93 7.48 -7.46
C ARG A 530 19.66 8.30 -7.33
N MET A 531 18.67 7.81 -6.57
CA MET A 531 17.36 8.45 -6.46
C MET A 531 17.44 9.87 -5.86
N PRO A 532 18.25 10.13 -4.80
CA PRO A 532 18.63 11.49 -4.39
C PRO A 532 19.01 12.45 -5.52
N LEU A 533 19.89 12.01 -6.44
CA LEU A 533 20.39 12.85 -7.53
C LEU A 533 19.38 13.01 -8.66
N ILE A 534 18.59 11.97 -8.97
CA ILE A 534 17.47 12.03 -9.93
C ILE A 534 16.41 13.02 -9.44
N GLY A 535 16.04 12.94 -8.15
CA GLY A 535 15.07 13.83 -7.53
C GLY A 535 15.54 15.28 -7.46
N LEU A 536 16.84 15.50 -7.20
CA LEU A 536 17.47 16.80 -7.25
C LEU A 536 17.38 17.40 -8.68
N GLU A 537 17.77 16.64 -9.72
CA GLU A 537 17.72 17.11 -11.11
C GLU A 537 16.30 17.47 -11.58
N MET A 538 15.30 16.70 -11.15
CA MET A 538 13.89 16.99 -11.41
C MET A 538 13.46 18.33 -10.79
N ILE A 539 13.97 18.70 -9.62
CA ILE A 539 13.68 19.99 -8.96
C ILE A 539 14.49 21.13 -9.60
N GLU A 540 15.79 20.92 -9.81
CA GLU A 540 16.71 21.89 -10.46
C GLU A 540 16.19 22.33 -11.83
N SER A 541 15.56 21.42 -12.60
CA SER A 541 14.99 21.68 -13.92
C SER A 541 13.95 22.81 -13.98
N LYS A 542 13.22 23.03 -12.87
CA LYS A 542 12.02 23.89 -12.79
C LYS A 542 10.99 23.54 -13.90
N CYS A 543 10.82 22.25 -14.18
CA CYS A 543 9.84 21.72 -15.13
C CYS A 543 8.39 21.97 -14.69
N HIS A 544 7.48 22.01 -15.67
CA HIS A 544 6.03 22.03 -15.46
C HIS A 544 5.39 20.67 -15.74
N LEU A 545 6.10 19.79 -16.46
CA LEU A 545 5.71 18.43 -16.80
C LEU A 545 6.97 17.55 -16.85
N ILE A 546 6.96 16.40 -16.19
CA ILE A 546 8.08 15.46 -16.17
C ILE A 546 7.56 14.09 -16.58
N CYS A 547 8.17 13.50 -17.62
CA CYS A 547 7.85 12.17 -18.15
C CYS A 547 9.00 11.22 -17.80
N THR A 548 8.76 10.25 -16.91
CA THR A 548 9.77 9.29 -16.48
C THR A 548 9.50 7.89 -17.02
N GLN A 549 10.59 7.18 -17.35
CA GLN A 549 10.60 5.77 -17.71
C GLN A 549 11.44 4.99 -16.69
N GLU A 550 11.19 3.69 -16.56
CA GLU A 550 11.81 2.80 -15.56
C GLU A 550 11.57 3.21 -14.09
N MET A 551 10.53 4.01 -13.86
CA MET A 551 10.06 4.37 -12.54
C MET A 551 9.60 3.12 -11.79
N GLY A 552 10.17 2.83 -10.62
CA GLY A 552 9.77 1.70 -9.79
C GLY A 552 8.55 2.01 -8.91
N GLU A 553 7.55 1.13 -8.88
CA GLU A 553 6.30 1.33 -8.13
C GLU A 553 6.52 1.76 -6.67
N ASN A 554 7.42 1.08 -5.95
CA ASN A 554 7.73 1.44 -4.56
C ASN A 554 8.40 2.81 -4.45
N ILE A 555 9.41 3.11 -5.28
CA ILE A 555 10.18 4.36 -5.16
C ILE A 555 9.37 5.58 -5.62
N PHE A 556 8.44 5.40 -6.56
CA PHE A 556 7.41 6.40 -6.88
C PHE A 556 6.62 6.78 -5.61
N HIS A 557 6.05 5.80 -4.91
CA HIS A 557 5.21 6.04 -3.73
C HIS A 557 5.97 6.49 -2.48
N THR A 558 7.18 5.98 -2.22
CA THR A 558 7.93 6.29 -0.99
C THR A 558 8.90 7.47 -1.12
N TYR A 559 9.21 7.94 -2.34
CA TYR A 559 10.19 9.00 -2.56
C TYR A 559 9.69 10.07 -3.54
N PHE A 560 9.56 9.74 -4.84
CA PHE A 560 9.37 10.77 -5.86
C PHE A 560 8.04 11.52 -5.74
N ASN A 561 6.93 10.84 -5.46
CA ASN A 561 5.66 11.50 -5.27
C ASN A 561 5.65 12.40 -4.00
N PRO A 562 6.06 11.93 -2.80
CA PRO A 562 6.26 12.81 -1.64
C PRO A 562 7.17 14.01 -1.92
N LEU A 563 8.31 13.79 -2.58
CA LEU A 563 9.28 14.84 -2.91
C LEU A 563 8.69 15.90 -3.85
N LEU A 564 8.14 15.48 -4.98
CA LEU A 564 7.68 16.39 -6.03
C LEU A 564 6.33 17.02 -5.69
N SER A 565 5.46 16.37 -4.91
CA SER A 565 4.27 17.03 -4.37
C SER A 565 4.59 18.11 -3.34
N ALA A 566 5.68 17.99 -2.57
CA ALA A 566 6.19 19.09 -1.76
C ALA A 566 6.78 20.26 -2.60
N HIS A 567 6.97 20.05 -3.91
CA HIS A 567 7.37 21.04 -4.91
C HIS A 567 6.27 21.34 -5.95
N GLY A 568 4.99 21.14 -5.60
CA GLY A 568 3.85 21.56 -6.42
C GLY A 568 3.44 20.61 -7.57
N PHE A 569 3.98 19.39 -7.63
CA PHE A 569 3.62 18.40 -8.64
C PHE A 569 2.62 17.33 -8.16
N LYS A 570 1.70 16.97 -9.05
CA LYS A 570 0.83 15.80 -8.92
C LYS A 570 1.38 14.63 -9.73
N GLY A 571 1.69 13.53 -9.06
CA GLY A 571 2.21 12.32 -9.69
C GLY A 571 1.12 11.37 -10.20
N ILE A 572 1.36 10.72 -11.35
CA ILE A 572 0.55 9.61 -11.87
C ILE A 572 1.49 8.49 -12.31
N TYR A 573 1.32 7.29 -11.76
CA TYR A 573 2.13 6.11 -12.07
C TYR A 573 1.42 5.12 -13.00
N SER A 574 2.17 4.31 -13.75
CA SER A 574 1.68 3.15 -14.49
C SER A 574 2.77 2.08 -14.63
N ASN A 575 2.55 0.91 -14.02
CA ASN A 575 3.33 -0.30 -14.29
C ASN A 575 3.27 -0.68 -15.79
N LYS A 576 4.34 -1.29 -16.30
CA LYS A 576 4.29 -2.09 -17.53
C LYS A 576 3.33 -3.29 -17.34
N ALA A 577 2.77 -3.84 -18.41
CA ALA A 577 1.74 -4.90 -18.37
C ALA A 577 2.25 -6.29 -17.93
N GLY A 578 3.45 -6.37 -17.35
CA GLY A 578 4.11 -7.59 -16.90
C GLY A 578 4.10 -7.76 -15.38
N SER A 579 5.05 -8.55 -14.87
CA SER A 579 5.23 -8.80 -13.43
C SER A 579 6.43 -8.06 -12.82
N THR A 580 7.15 -7.25 -13.60
CA THR A 580 8.16 -6.32 -13.10
C THR A 580 7.46 -5.07 -12.55
N PRO A 581 7.62 -4.71 -11.26
CA PRO A 581 7.00 -3.51 -10.70
C PRO A 581 7.85 -2.28 -11.03
N GLU A 582 7.81 -1.91 -12.31
CA GLU A 582 8.33 -0.68 -12.91
C GLU A 582 7.48 -0.28 -14.13
N GLY A 583 7.59 0.98 -14.53
CA GLY A 583 7.02 1.47 -15.77
C GLY A 583 7.21 2.97 -15.94
N CYS A 584 6.13 3.66 -16.26
CA CYS A 584 6.13 5.08 -16.55
C CYS A 584 5.52 5.88 -15.39
N ALA A 585 5.96 7.13 -15.21
CA ALA A 585 5.19 8.10 -14.43
C ALA A 585 5.22 9.50 -15.05
N PHE A 586 4.12 10.22 -14.88
CA PHE A 586 4.05 11.66 -15.04
C PHE A 586 4.19 12.36 -13.68
N PHE A 587 4.86 13.50 -13.64
CA PHE A 587 4.68 14.51 -12.60
C PHE A 587 4.26 15.81 -13.27
N ILE A 588 3.11 16.35 -12.88
CA ILE A 588 2.45 17.49 -13.53
C ILE A 588 2.36 18.63 -12.52
N HIS A 589 2.95 19.79 -12.82
CA HIS A 589 2.98 20.92 -11.90
C HIS A 589 1.63 21.65 -11.88
N GLU A 590 1.02 21.77 -10.71
CA GLU A 590 -0.39 22.18 -10.57
C GLU A 590 -0.64 23.67 -10.87
N SER A 591 0.41 24.49 -11.11
CA SER A 591 0.26 25.91 -11.47
C SER A 591 -0.20 26.15 -12.91
N LYS A 592 0.19 25.30 -13.87
CA LYS A 592 -0.15 25.49 -15.31
C LYS A 592 -1.29 24.59 -15.79
N TRP A 593 -1.50 23.43 -15.15
CA TRP A 593 -2.33 22.36 -15.70
C TRP A 593 -3.44 21.88 -14.75
N ASP A 594 -4.63 21.64 -15.30
CA ASP A 594 -5.63 20.74 -14.72
C ASP A 594 -5.63 19.40 -15.46
N ILE A 595 -5.77 18.31 -14.71
CA ILE A 595 -5.72 16.94 -15.24
C ILE A 595 -7.15 16.50 -15.53
N ILE A 596 -7.47 16.34 -16.82
CA ILE A 596 -8.84 16.04 -17.29
C ILE A 596 -9.08 14.53 -17.37
N GLU A 597 -8.14 13.79 -17.95
CA GLU A 597 -8.25 12.35 -18.16
C GLU A 597 -6.87 11.67 -18.10
N SER A 598 -6.80 10.46 -17.57
CA SER A 598 -5.57 9.65 -17.47
C SER A 598 -5.81 8.23 -17.98
N MET A 599 -5.12 7.85 -19.05
CA MET A 599 -5.30 6.62 -19.81
C MET A 599 -4.00 5.78 -19.88
N ASN A 600 -4.12 4.53 -20.30
CA ASN A 600 -2.98 3.65 -20.56
C ASN A 600 -3.27 2.76 -21.79
N ILE A 601 -2.36 2.76 -22.76
CA ILE A 601 -2.33 1.80 -23.87
C ILE A 601 -1.50 0.60 -23.44
N THR A 602 -2.16 -0.55 -23.30
CA THR A 602 -1.49 -1.85 -23.33
C THR A 602 -1.40 -2.31 -24.79
N PHE A 603 -0.20 -2.36 -25.38
CA PHE A 603 -0.04 -2.60 -26.82
C PHE A 603 -0.61 -3.96 -27.27
N SER A 604 -0.49 -5.01 -26.46
CA SER A 604 -1.10 -6.31 -26.74
C SER A 604 -2.63 -6.28 -26.76
N LYS A 605 -3.26 -5.36 -26.02
CA LYS A 605 -4.71 -5.12 -26.10
C LYS A 605 -5.07 -4.39 -27.39
N ALA A 606 -4.36 -3.29 -27.70
CA ALA A 606 -4.60 -2.50 -28.91
C ALA A 606 -4.43 -3.34 -30.19
N LEU A 607 -3.42 -4.22 -30.22
CA LEU A 607 -3.23 -5.24 -31.26
C LEU A 607 -4.45 -6.17 -31.36
N ASN A 608 -4.86 -6.79 -30.25
CA ASN A 608 -6.01 -7.69 -30.25
C ASN A 608 -7.33 -6.99 -30.60
N ASP A 609 -7.42 -5.65 -30.48
CA ASP A 609 -8.62 -4.88 -30.83
C ASP A 609 -8.64 -4.51 -32.33
N ILE A 610 -7.52 -4.08 -32.94
CA ILE A 610 -7.45 -3.84 -34.40
C ILE A 610 -7.55 -5.15 -35.21
N GLU A 611 -7.10 -6.28 -34.68
CA GLU A 611 -7.29 -7.61 -35.31
C GLU A 611 -8.77 -8.08 -35.38
N LYS A 612 -9.72 -7.33 -34.78
CA LYS A 612 -11.17 -7.60 -34.87
C LYS A 612 -11.89 -6.71 -35.87
N GLU A 613 -11.22 -5.71 -36.46
CA GLU A 613 -11.85 -4.78 -37.40
C GLU A 613 -11.97 -5.42 -38.79
N ASP A 614 -13.17 -5.43 -39.38
CA ASP A 614 -13.43 -6.01 -40.71
C ASP A 614 -12.66 -5.33 -41.87
N ILE A 615 -12.14 -4.12 -41.62
CA ILE A 615 -11.32 -3.35 -42.57
C ILE A 615 -9.93 -3.98 -42.64
N LYS A 616 -9.39 -4.20 -43.84
CA LYS A 616 -7.95 -4.46 -44.03
C LYS A 616 -7.16 -3.15 -44.09
N SER A 617 -6.68 -2.64 -42.96
CA SER A 617 -5.69 -1.54 -42.99
C SER A 617 -4.29 -2.05 -43.38
N PRO A 618 -3.39 -1.17 -43.85
CA PRO A 618 -1.99 -1.51 -44.04
C PRO A 618 -1.30 -2.05 -42.77
N LEU A 619 -1.73 -1.63 -41.57
CA LEU A 619 -1.20 -2.16 -40.31
C LEU A 619 -1.62 -3.62 -40.08
N GLN A 620 -2.87 -3.98 -40.34
CA GLN A 620 -3.32 -5.38 -40.26
C GLN A 620 -2.66 -6.25 -41.35
N MET A 621 -2.43 -5.71 -42.56
CA MET A 621 -1.65 -6.41 -43.58
C MET A 621 -0.19 -6.63 -43.16
N PHE A 622 0.45 -5.64 -42.53
CA PHE A 622 1.80 -5.78 -41.97
C PHE A 622 1.86 -6.84 -40.86
N LEU A 623 0.87 -6.89 -39.98
CA LEU A 623 0.79 -7.89 -38.91
C LEU A 623 0.53 -9.30 -39.44
N ALA A 624 -0.32 -9.44 -40.46
CA ALA A 624 -0.62 -10.73 -41.10
C ALA A 624 0.55 -11.27 -41.94
N ALA A 625 1.36 -10.38 -42.54
CA ALA A 625 2.60 -10.74 -43.22
C ALA A 625 3.76 -11.05 -42.24
N HIS A 626 3.80 -10.41 -41.07
CA HIS A 626 4.90 -10.55 -40.09
C HIS A 626 4.42 -11.15 -38.77
N THR A 627 3.95 -12.40 -38.80
CA THR A 627 3.30 -13.05 -37.66
C THR A 627 4.19 -13.19 -36.40
N GLN A 628 5.51 -13.28 -36.56
CA GLN A 628 6.48 -13.23 -35.45
C GLN A 628 6.52 -11.84 -34.78
N VAL A 629 6.42 -10.74 -35.55
CA VAL A 629 6.32 -9.37 -35.01
C VAL A 629 5.00 -9.20 -34.26
N ALA A 630 3.88 -9.67 -34.82
CA ALA A 630 2.59 -9.67 -34.13
C ALA A 630 2.62 -10.50 -32.83
N LEU A 631 3.31 -11.64 -32.81
CA LEU A 631 3.50 -12.45 -31.59
C LEU A 631 4.34 -11.71 -30.53
N ALA A 632 5.40 -11.02 -30.94
CA ALA A 632 6.19 -10.18 -30.03
C ALA A 632 5.35 -9.05 -29.43
N VAL A 633 4.66 -8.25 -30.25
CA VAL A 633 3.79 -7.14 -29.78
C VAL A 633 2.68 -7.65 -28.83
N ARG A 634 2.17 -8.86 -29.05
CA ARG A 634 1.17 -9.48 -28.16
C ARG A 634 1.73 -9.92 -26.81
N THR A 635 3.04 -10.14 -26.68
CA THR A 635 3.67 -10.76 -25.50
C THR A 635 4.65 -9.88 -24.74
N VAL A 636 5.18 -8.82 -25.34
CA VAL A 636 6.00 -7.82 -24.64
C VAL A 636 5.15 -6.94 -23.70
N PRO A 637 5.65 -6.57 -22.51
CA PRO A 637 4.87 -5.86 -21.49
C PRO A 637 4.82 -4.33 -21.67
N SER A 638 5.38 -3.78 -22.76
CA SER A 638 5.43 -2.33 -23.00
C SER A 638 4.04 -1.69 -23.00
N VAL A 639 3.99 -0.44 -22.53
CA VAL A 639 2.78 0.38 -22.44
C VAL A 639 3.08 1.83 -22.86
N ALA A 640 2.04 2.58 -23.22
CA ALA A 640 2.10 4.04 -23.25
C ALA A 640 1.11 4.61 -22.21
N GLN A 641 1.62 5.37 -21.25
CA GLN A 641 0.81 6.14 -20.31
C GLN A 641 0.39 7.44 -21.02
N ILE A 642 -0.88 7.83 -20.94
CA ILE A 642 -1.39 9.03 -21.64
C ILE A 642 -2.16 9.91 -20.67
N VAL A 643 -1.96 11.22 -20.74
CA VAL A 643 -2.71 12.20 -19.93
C VAL A 643 -3.21 13.36 -20.79
N LEU A 644 -4.44 13.82 -20.54
CA LEU A 644 -5.00 15.04 -21.11
C LEU A 644 -4.93 16.16 -20.06
N LEU A 645 -4.21 17.24 -20.39
CA LEU A 645 -3.96 18.38 -19.51
C LEU A 645 -4.56 19.65 -20.11
N GLN A 646 -5.47 20.31 -19.40
CA GLN A 646 -6.05 21.60 -19.80
C GLN A 646 -5.22 22.75 -19.21
N SER A 647 -4.95 23.79 -20.01
CA SER A 647 -4.20 24.97 -19.53
C SER A 647 -5.07 25.81 -18.59
N LYS A 648 -4.53 26.13 -17.41
CA LYS A 648 -5.21 26.98 -16.40
C LYS A 648 -5.35 28.43 -16.85
N ALA A 649 -4.38 28.94 -17.60
CA ALA A 649 -4.43 30.29 -18.15
C ALA A 649 -5.31 30.37 -19.40
N HIS A 650 -5.40 29.28 -20.18
CA HIS A 650 -6.13 29.22 -21.45
C HIS A 650 -7.02 27.97 -21.52
N PRO A 651 -8.21 27.98 -20.89
CA PRO A 651 -9.07 26.78 -20.79
C PRO A 651 -9.47 26.15 -22.14
N ASN A 652 -9.43 26.89 -23.24
CA ASN A 652 -9.71 26.36 -24.58
C ASN A 652 -8.50 25.61 -25.21
N GLN A 653 -7.33 25.62 -24.56
CA GLN A 653 -6.13 24.91 -24.98
C GLN A 653 -5.83 23.73 -24.03
N ALA A 654 -5.40 22.62 -24.60
CA ALA A 654 -4.96 21.45 -23.85
C ALA A 654 -3.81 20.73 -24.56
N ILE A 655 -3.11 19.85 -23.84
CA ILE A 655 -2.14 18.92 -24.41
C ILE A 655 -2.50 17.47 -24.07
N LEU A 656 -2.41 16.60 -25.06
CA LEU A 656 -2.53 15.15 -24.94
C LEU A 656 -1.12 14.56 -25.01
N VAL A 657 -0.61 14.12 -23.87
CA VAL A 657 0.79 13.70 -23.70
C VAL A 657 0.86 12.20 -23.56
N ALA A 658 1.63 11.53 -24.42
CA ALA A 658 2.08 10.16 -24.22
C ALA A 658 3.46 10.12 -23.57
N ASN A 659 3.63 9.20 -22.62
CA ASN A 659 4.90 8.77 -22.05
C ASN A 659 5.03 7.26 -22.25
N THR A 660 6.11 6.80 -22.88
CA THR A 660 6.30 5.37 -23.18
C THR A 660 7.75 4.92 -22.99
N HIS A 661 7.91 3.59 -22.89
CA HIS A 661 9.17 2.88 -22.98
C HIS A 661 8.93 1.70 -23.93
N LEU A 662 9.39 1.82 -25.18
CA LEU A 662 9.20 0.82 -26.23
C LEU A 662 10.10 -0.41 -26.02
N TYR A 663 9.97 -1.43 -26.87
CA TYR A 663 10.65 -2.69 -26.62
C TYR A 663 12.17 -2.68 -26.95
N TYR A 664 12.99 -3.02 -25.95
CA TYR A 664 14.45 -2.80 -25.93
C TYR A 664 15.33 -3.70 -26.83
N ARG A 665 14.82 -4.83 -27.33
CA ARG A 665 15.67 -5.83 -28.00
C ARG A 665 16.22 -5.25 -29.31
N HIS A 666 17.54 -5.19 -29.47
CA HIS A 666 18.19 -4.41 -30.54
C HIS A 666 17.58 -4.60 -31.94
N ASP A 667 17.34 -5.84 -32.35
CA ASP A 667 16.80 -6.27 -33.65
C ASP A 667 15.26 -6.07 -33.82
N ALA A 668 14.57 -5.51 -32.83
CA ALA A 668 13.11 -5.47 -32.78
C ALA A 668 12.45 -4.18 -33.33
N ASP A 669 13.07 -3.49 -34.29
CA ASP A 669 12.52 -2.25 -34.85
C ASP A 669 11.12 -2.41 -35.45
N ALA A 670 10.82 -3.55 -36.07
CA ALA A 670 9.48 -3.87 -36.55
C ALA A 670 8.44 -3.96 -35.41
N VAL A 671 8.84 -4.42 -34.21
CA VAL A 671 7.99 -4.45 -33.01
C VAL A 671 7.73 -3.03 -32.51
N ARG A 672 8.80 -2.22 -32.42
CA ARG A 672 8.73 -0.81 -32.01
C ARG A 672 7.91 0.05 -32.98
N LEU A 673 7.96 -0.26 -34.28
CA LEU A 673 7.14 0.39 -35.31
C LEU A 673 5.65 0.10 -35.10
N VAL A 674 5.27 -1.17 -34.89
CA VAL A 674 3.87 -1.51 -34.59
C VAL A 674 3.42 -0.86 -33.28
N GLN A 675 4.24 -0.84 -32.24
CA GLN A 675 3.92 -0.13 -30.98
C GLN A 675 3.68 1.36 -31.24
N SER A 676 4.51 2.00 -32.07
CA SER A 676 4.37 3.40 -32.46
C SER A 676 3.08 3.65 -33.25
N ALA A 677 2.74 2.79 -34.22
CA ALA A 677 1.53 2.91 -35.02
C ALA A 677 0.23 2.66 -34.23
N LEU A 678 0.26 1.79 -33.22
CA LEU A 678 -0.84 1.61 -32.27
C LEU A 678 -0.99 2.81 -31.33
N MET A 679 0.13 3.47 -30.96
CA MET A 679 0.13 4.68 -30.13
C MET A 679 -0.41 5.91 -30.88
N THR A 680 0.04 6.17 -32.10
CA THR A 680 -0.38 7.32 -32.92
C THR A 680 -1.88 7.23 -33.25
N ARG A 681 -2.37 6.08 -33.71
CA ARG A 681 -3.80 5.83 -33.97
C ARG A 681 -4.68 6.15 -32.75
N PHE A 682 -4.26 5.74 -31.55
CA PHE A 682 -5.00 6.04 -30.32
C PHE A 682 -4.93 7.53 -29.94
N LEU A 683 -3.76 8.17 -30.09
CA LEU A 683 -3.61 9.61 -29.84
C LEU A 683 -4.48 10.43 -30.79
N GLU A 684 -4.61 10.03 -32.06
CA GLU A 684 -5.48 10.66 -33.05
C GLU A 684 -6.96 10.48 -32.72
N GLU A 685 -7.39 9.26 -32.36
CA GLU A 685 -8.75 8.97 -31.90
C GLU A 685 -9.11 9.85 -30.69
N LYS A 686 -8.21 9.98 -29.72
CA LYS A 686 -8.44 10.80 -28.52
C LYS A 686 -8.35 12.30 -28.80
N LYS A 687 -7.43 12.76 -29.66
CA LYS A 687 -7.36 14.16 -30.11
C LYS A 687 -8.68 14.56 -30.75
N ALA A 688 -9.16 13.78 -31.72
CA ALA A 688 -10.44 14.02 -32.40
C ALA A 688 -11.63 13.95 -31.43
N HIS A 689 -11.68 12.93 -30.56
CA HIS A 689 -12.76 12.77 -29.60
C HIS A 689 -12.86 13.94 -28.63
N PHE A 690 -11.76 14.32 -27.96
CA PHE A 690 -11.78 15.38 -26.95
C PHE A 690 -11.90 16.78 -27.56
N SER A 691 -11.34 17.04 -28.74
CA SER A 691 -11.61 18.30 -29.46
C SER A 691 -13.10 18.44 -29.82
N ALA A 692 -13.76 17.35 -30.23
CA ALA A 692 -15.19 17.37 -30.55
C ALA A 692 -16.12 17.40 -29.33
N SER A 693 -15.77 16.69 -28.24
CA SER A 693 -16.64 16.56 -27.05
C SER A 693 -16.44 17.65 -26.00
N LEU A 694 -15.25 18.27 -25.94
CA LEU A 694 -14.91 19.32 -24.96
C LEU A 694 -14.62 20.69 -25.61
N GLY A 695 -14.58 20.78 -26.95
CA GLY A 695 -14.31 22.04 -27.67
C GLY A 695 -12.86 22.52 -27.58
N LEU A 696 -11.92 21.65 -27.21
CA LEU A 696 -10.52 21.99 -26.93
C LEU A 696 -9.65 22.01 -28.20
N ASN A 697 -8.78 23.02 -28.32
CA ASN A 697 -7.62 22.95 -29.20
C ASN A 697 -6.52 22.12 -28.51
N ILE A 698 -6.28 20.91 -29.01
CA ILE A 698 -5.41 19.91 -28.37
C ILE A 698 -4.10 19.79 -29.14
N GLY A 699 -2.97 20.11 -28.48
CA GLY A 699 -1.65 19.72 -28.96
C GLY A 699 -1.28 18.30 -28.54
N VAL A 700 -0.45 17.61 -29.34
CA VAL A 700 0.00 16.25 -29.03
C VAL A 700 1.50 16.24 -28.73
N ILE A 701 1.88 15.51 -27.68
CA ILE A 701 3.28 15.29 -27.29
C ILE A 701 3.52 13.79 -27.14
N ILE A 702 4.64 13.29 -27.66
CA ILE A 702 5.11 11.92 -27.42
C ILE A 702 6.50 12.02 -26.80
N ALA A 703 6.60 11.65 -25.53
CA ALA A 703 7.83 11.66 -24.76
C ALA A 703 8.24 10.23 -24.36
N GLY A 704 9.55 10.05 -24.15
CA GLY A 704 10.10 8.87 -23.52
C GLY A 704 11.10 8.10 -24.36
N ASP A 705 11.39 6.89 -23.90
CA ASP A 705 12.41 6.01 -24.43
C ASP A 705 11.80 5.18 -25.58
N LEU A 706 12.16 5.52 -26.82
CA LEU A 706 11.69 4.82 -28.00
C LEU A 706 12.53 3.56 -28.30
N ASN A 707 13.64 3.32 -27.60
CA ASN A 707 14.63 2.26 -27.90
C ASN A 707 14.97 2.18 -29.40
N SER A 708 14.95 3.33 -30.09
CA SER A 708 15.07 3.46 -31.54
C SER A 708 16.05 4.57 -31.86
N LEU A 709 17.04 4.31 -32.71
CA LEU A 709 17.91 5.36 -33.24
C LEU A 709 17.13 6.30 -34.18
N PRO A 710 17.58 7.55 -34.41
CA PRO A 710 16.85 8.50 -35.26
C PRO A 710 16.65 8.04 -36.71
N ASP A 711 17.49 7.14 -37.23
CA ASP A 711 17.39 6.51 -38.55
C ASP A 711 16.57 5.19 -38.54
N ALA A 712 16.05 4.78 -37.39
CA ALA A 712 15.25 3.58 -37.26
C ALA A 712 13.79 3.81 -37.68
N CYS A 713 13.12 2.74 -38.15
CA CYS A 713 11.77 2.88 -38.69
C CYS A 713 10.72 3.42 -37.69
N PRO A 714 10.81 3.25 -36.35
CA PRO A 714 9.85 3.84 -35.43
C PRO A 714 10.04 5.37 -35.33
N ALA A 715 11.29 5.85 -35.22
CA ALA A 715 11.60 7.28 -35.18
C ALA A 715 11.29 7.96 -36.53
N GLN A 716 11.66 7.33 -37.65
CA GLN A 716 11.36 7.81 -38.99
C GLN A 716 9.84 7.85 -39.27
N TYR A 717 9.09 6.83 -38.87
CA TYR A 717 7.62 6.81 -38.96
C TYR A 717 7.02 8.00 -38.19
N LEU A 718 7.47 8.21 -36.94
CA LEU A 718 6.98 9.28 -36.07
C LEU A 718 7.31 10.68 -36.62
N LEU A 719 8.52 10.90 -37.15
CA LEU A 719 8.97 12.21 -37.63
C LEU A 719 8.47 12.57 -39.04
N HIS A 720 8.26 11.58 -39.91
CA HIS A 720 7.84 11.80 -41.31
C HIS A 720 6.35 11.51 -41.55
N GLY A 721 5.60 11.11 -40.52
CA GLY A 721 4.18 10.70 -40.62
C GLY A 721 3.93 9.51 -41.53
N SER A 722 4.98 8.83 -42.00
CA SER A 722 4.89 7.75 -42.98
C SER A 722 6.14 6.87 -42.99
N ILE A 723 5.96 5.58 -43.26
CA ILE A 723 7.04 4.62 -43.51
C ILE A 723 6.54 3.52 -44.45
N ASN A 724 7.36 3.09 -45.42
CA ASN A 724 6.96 2.13 -46.46
C ASN A 724 7.96 0.98 -46.65
N GLU A 725 7.61 0.02 -47.52
CA GLU A 725 8.39 -1.21 -47.73
C GLU A 725 9.85 -1.01 -48.19
N ASN A 726 10.24 0.19 -48.62
CA ASN A 726 11.60 0.44 -49.03
C ASN A 726 12.59 0.53 -47.85
N HIS A 727 12.11 0.78 -46.62
CA HIS A 727 12.95 0.94 -45.44
C HIS A 727 13.66 -0.36 -45.01
N ARG A 728 14.90 -0.28 -44.52
CA ARG A 728 15.71 -1.46 -44.14
C ARG A 728 15.00 -2.37 -43.13
N HIS A 729 14.61 -1.79 -41.98
CA HIS A 729 13.87 -2.48 -40.92
C HIS A 729 12.48 -3.01 -41.32
N TRP A 730 11.88 -2.55 -42.43
CA TRP A 730 10.65 -3.15 -42.95
C TRP A 730 10.96 -4.46 -43.68
N LYS A 731 12.01 -4.47 -44.51
CA LYS A 731 12.48 -5.68 -45.22
C LYS A 731 12.98 -6.73 -44.23
N GLU A 732 13.70 -6.30 -43.20
CA GLU A 732 14.20 -7.14 -42.12
C GLU A 732 13.09 -7.71 -41.21
N ALA A 733 11.88 -7.13 -41.21
CA ALA A 733 10.73 -7.63 -40.44
C ALA A 733 10.30 -9.06 -40.85
N SER A 734 10.61 -9.47 -42.09
CA SER A 734 10.40 -10.85 -42.57
C SER A 734 11.43 -11.85 -42.04
N SER A 735 12.55 -11.39 -41.47
CA SER A 735 13.59 -12.20 -40.83
C SER A 735 13.57 -12.13 -39.31
N PHE A 736 12.66 -11.35 -38.72
CA PHE A 736 12.53 -11.21 -37.26
C PHE A 736 11.91 -12.47 -36.64
N GLU A 737 12.64 -13.13 -35.75
CA GLU A 737 12.12 -14.25 -34.96
C GLU A 737 11.82 -13.85 -33.50
N TRP A 738 10.59 -14.11 -33.04
CA TRP A 738 10.23 -14.01 -31.62
C TRP A 738 10.38 -15.35 -30.91
N SER A 739 9.98 -16.45 -31.56
CA SER A 739 10.15 -17.80 -31.04
C SER A 739 10.26 -18.84 -32.15
N SER A 740 11.05 -19.88 -31.92
CA SER A 740 11.21 -21.05 -32.79
C SER A 740 9.99 -22.00 -32.80
N ASN A 741 8.84 -21.54 -32.30
CA ASN A 741 7.62 -22.34 -32.19
C ASN A 741 6.84 -22.31 -33.52
N THR A 742 6.85 -23.43 -34.24
CA THR A 742 6.26 -23.60 -35.58
C THR A 742 4.72 -23.63 -35.63
N SER A 743 4.03 -23.31 -34.53
CA SER A 743 2.56 -23.31 -34.42
C SER A 743 1.89 -21.96 -34.73
N LEU A 744 2.64 -20.99 -35.26
CA LEU A 744 2.06 -19.77 -35.85
C LEU A 744 1.33 -20.06 -37.15
N SER A 745 0.34 -19.22 -37.48
CA SER A 745 -0.29 -19.20 -38.80
C SER A 745 0.74 -18.83 -39.88
N CYS A 746 0.63 -19.45 -41.06
CA CYS A 746 1.43 -19.08 -42.22
C CYS A 746 1.27 -17.57 -42.53
N PRO A 747 2.37 -16.83 -42.79
CA PRO A 747 2.30 -15.45 -43.23
C PRO A 747 1.33 -15.27 -44.40
N MET A 748 0.44 -14.29 -44.30
CA MET A 748 -0.49 -13.97 -45.39
C MET A 748 0.23 -13.19 -46.49
N THR A 749 -0.07 -13.52 -47.75
CA THR A 749 0.33 -12.72 -48.90
C THR A 749 -0.31 -11.34 -48.81
N TRP A 750 0.49 -10.29 -48.94
CA TRP A 750 0.01 -8.91 -48.95
C TRP A 750 -0.96 -8.66 -50.11
N ASP A 751 -2.07 -7.99 -49.84
CA ASP A 751 -3.10 -7.67 -50.84
C ASP A 751 -2.62 -6.55 -51.78
N SER A 752 -2.48 -6.83 -53.08
CA SER A 752 -1.89 -5.90 -54.06
C SER A 752 -2.68 -4.60 -54.25
N ASN A 753 -3.90 -4.52 -53.73
CA ASN A 753 -4.74 -3.32 -53.77
C ASN A 753 -4.50 -2.38 -52.58
N ILE A 754 -3.68 -2.78 -51.60
CA ILE A 754 -3.36 -2.01 -50.40
C ILE A 754 -1.90 -1.58 -50.48
N GLU A 755 -1.63 -0.27 -50.38
CA GLU A 755 -0.27 0.24 -50.38
C GLU A 755 0.49 -0.21 -49.13
N LYS A 756 1.76 -0.61 -49.29
CA LYS A 756 2.66 -1.01 -48.20
C LYS A 756 3.28 0.20 -47.52
N VAL A 757 2.42 1.04 -46.93
CA VAL A 757 2.78 2.21 -46.16
C VAL A 757 2.00 2.22 -44.85
N LEU A 758 2.66 2.52 -43.73
CA LEU A 758 1.99 2.92 -42.49
C LEU A 758 2.11 4.44 -42.37
N THR A 759 1.02 5.12 -42.02
CA THR A 759 0.98 6.59 -41.90
C THR A 759 0.43 7.07 -40.55
N HIS A 760 0.55 8.36 -40.28
CA HIS A 760 -0.24 9.12 -39.31
C HIS A 760 -0.33 10.60 -39.72
N GLN A 761 -1.31 11.31 -39.16
CA GLN A 761 -1.64 12.70 -39.45
C GLN A 761 -1.01 13.72 -38.47
N LEU A 762 -0.40 13.26 -37.38
CA LEU A 762 0.33 14.12 -36.43
C LEU A 762 1.58 14.72 -37.07
N ALA A 763 1.77 16.05 -37.03
CA ALA A 763 2.94 16.73 -37.60
C ALA A 763 4.09 16.83 -36.58
N LEU A 764 4.63 15.68 -36.18
CA LEU A 764 5.57 15.59 -35.06
C LEU A 764 6.98 16.07 -35.42
N THR A 765 7.60 16.79 -34.49
CA THR A 765 8.98 17.29 -34.60
C THR A 765 9.72 17.07 -33.28
N SER A 766 11.03 16.76 -33.33
CA SER A 766 11.81 16.57 -32.09
C SER A 766 12.18 17.92 -31.46
N ALA A 767 11.59 18.24 -30.31
CA ALA A 767 11.85 19.48 -29.57
C ALA A 767 13.31 19.60 -29.10
N CYS A 768 14.01 18.47 -28.94
CA CYS A 768 15.42 18.42 -28.55
C CYS A 768 16.36 18.10 -29.74
N GLY A 769 15.85 18.06 -30.97
CA GLY A 769 16.62 17.65 -32.15
C GLY A 769 17.08 16.18 -32.10
N THR A 770 18.30 15.93 -32.55
CA THR A 770 18.98 14.63 -32.48
C THR A 770 20.39 14.83 -31.91
N PRO A 771 20.61 14.65 -30.60
CA PRO A 771 21.94 14.76 -30.00
C PRO A 771 22.85 13.60 -30.42
N GLU A 772 24.14 13.67 -30.04
CA GLU A 772 25.08 12.55 -30.21
C GLU A 772 24.61 11.30 -29.44
N PHE A 773 24.12 11.50 -28.22
CA PHE A 773 23.54 10.44 -27.40
C PHE A 773 22.46 10.96 -26.46
N THR A 774 21.56 10.05 -26.07
CA THR A 774 20.76 10.15 -24.85
C THR A 774 21.03 8.98 -23.91
N HIS A 775 21.41 7.80 -24.44
CA HIS A 775 21.90 6.65 -23.68
C HIS A 775 23.40 6.40 -23.97
N LEU A 776 24.19 6.08 -22.94
CA LEU A 776 25.61 5.75 -23.09
C LEU A 776 26.04 4.63 -22.14
N VAL A 777 26.42 3.46 -22.68
CA VAL A 777 27.02 2.35 -21.93
C VAL A 777 28.24 1.81 -22.66
N LYS A 778 29.39 1.84 -21.98
CA LYS A 778 30.68 1.35 -22.47
C LYS A 778 31.32 0.40 -21.46
N ASN A 779 31.36 -0.89 -21.80
CA ASN A 779 31.96 -1.94 -20.97
C ASN A 779 32.89 -2.84 -21.82
N HIS A 780 33.30 -3.99 -21.28
CA HIS A 780 34.22 -4.90 -21.96
C HIS A 780 33.56 -5.83 -22.99
N GLU A 781 32.23 -5.96 -22.96
CA GLU A 781 31.46 -6.81 -23.88
C GLU A 781 30.92 -6.01 -25.08
N PHE A 782 30.53 -4.75 -24.86
CA PHE A 782 30.02 -3.85 -25.91
C PHE A 782 30.23 -2.35 -25.59
N THR A 783 30.01 -1.52 -26.59
CA THR A 783 29.82 -0.07 -26.45
C THR A 783 28.56 0.33 -27.21
N PHE A 784 27.63 0.99 -26.54
CA PHE A 784 26.46 1.61 -27.14
C PHE A 784 26.44 3.10 -26.78
N ILE A 785 26.30 3.94 -27.81
CA ILE A 785 26.20 5.40 -27.72
C ILE A 785 25.15 5.78 -28.74
N GLY A 786 24.07 6.46 -28.33
CA GLY A 786 23.04 6.86 -29.28
C GLY A 786 21.84 7.56 -28.65
N THR A 787 21.06 8.22 -29.50
CA THR A 787 19.77 8.82 -29.15
C THR A 787 18.69 7.74 -29.20
N LEU A 788 18.04 7.49 -28.06
CA LEU A 788 16.89 6.60 -27.88
C LEU A 788 15.67 7.33 -27.30
N ASP A 789 15.93 8.38 -26.52
CA ASP A 789 14.92 9.19 -25.84
C ASP A 789 14.49 10.34 -26.75
N HIS A 790 13.21 10.69 -26.72
CA HIS A 790 12.67 11.79 -27.50
C HIS A 790 11.65 12.63 -26.71
N ILE A 791 11.50 13.89 -27.13
CA ILE A 791 10.33 14.73 -26.84
C ILE A 791 9.84 15.22 -28.20
N LEU A 792 8.83 14.54 -28.75
CA LEU A 792 8.19 14.89 -30.01
C LEU A 792 6.97 15.76 -29.76
N ILE A 793 6.83 16.86 -30.52
CA ILE A 793 5.71 17.80 -30.41
C ILE A 793 4.99 17.98 -31.75
N ASP A 794 3.67 18.06 -31.73
CA ASP A 794 2.83 18.36 -32.88
C ASP A 794 2.96 19.85 -33.28
N SER A 795 3.74 20.10 -34.34
CA SER A 795 4.08 21.44 -34.82
C SER A 795 2.89 22.27 -35.33
N THR A 796 1.70 21.68 -35.48
CA THR A 796 0.46 22.44 -35.80
C THR A 796 -0.12 23.21 -34.60
N THR A 797 0.33 22.88 -33.39
CA THR A 797 -0.31 23.30 -32.12
C THR A 797 0.71 23.64 -31.01
N LEU A 798 1.97 23.28 -31.21
CA LEU A 798 3.07 23.46 -30.28
C LEU A 798 4.32 23.98 -31.01
N THR A 799 5.18 24.70 -30.31
CA THR A 799 6.48 25.14 -30.84
C THR A 799 7.53 25.04 -29.75
N CYS A 800 8.67 24.41 -30.02
CA CYS A 800 9.82 24.46 -29.11
C CYS A 800 10.44 25.86 -29.19
N THR A 801 10.50 26.55 -28.06
CA THR A 801 11.13 27.89 -27.96
C THR A 801 12.58 27.81 -27.49
N GLN A 802 12.96 26.74 -26.77
CA GLN A 802 14.32 26.51 -26.31
C GLN A 802 14.56 25.02 -26.01
N SER A 803 15.63 24.46 -26.56
CA SER A 803 16.19 23.17 -26.12
C SER A 803 17.41 23.41 -25.24
N PHE A 804 17.60 22.57 -24.23
CA PHE A 804 18.69 22.73 -23.27
C PHE A 804 19.98 22.03 -23.74
N PRO A 805 21.16 22.54 -23.34
CA PRO A 805 22.43 21.94 -23.75
C PRO A 805 22.56 20.48 -23.29
N PHE A 806 23.10 19.66 -24.19
CA PHE A 806 23.51 18.30 -23.92
C PHE A 806 24.93 18.26 -23.32
N PHE A 807 25.24 17.16 -22.65
CA PHE A 807 26.58 16.91 -22.12
C PHE A 807 27.49 16.37 -23.22
N THR A 808 28.77 16.72 -23.17
CA THR A 808 29.76 16.17 -24.10
C THR A 808 30.07 14.72 -23.76
N LEU A 809 30.59 13.98 -24.74
CA LEU A 809 31.10 12.62 -24.52
C LEU A 809 32.16 12.56 -23.39
N GLU A 810 33.02 13.56 -23.30
CA GLU A 810 34.01 13.71 -22.21
C GLU A 810 33.35 13.85 -20.83
N GLN A 811 32.33 14.72 -20.71
CA GLN A 811 31.58 14.91 -19.47
C GLN A 811 30.86 13.62 -19.04
N ALA A 812 30.23 12.91 -19.97
CA ALA A 812 29.53 11.65 -19.69
C ALA A 812 30.49 10.47 -19.38
N THR A 813 31.73 10.51 -19.86
CA THR A 813 32.73 9.42 -19.71
C THR A 813 33.85 9.72 -18.71
N HIS A 814 33.74 10.76 -17.90
CA HIS A 814 34.72 11.09 -16.84
C HIS A 814 34.95 9.93 -15.84
N GLU A 815 33.96 9.04 -15.65
CA GLU A 815 34.06 7.79 -14.90
C GLU A 815 33.91 6.55 -15.83
N THR A 816 34.50 6.61 -17.03
CA THR A 816 34.45 5.63 -18.13
C THR A 816 33.14 5.62 -18.93
N SER A 817 31.99 5.65 -18.26
CA SER A 817 30.66 5.46 -18.86
C SER A 817 29.57 5.88 -17.86
N LEU A 818 28.37 6.17 -18.34
CA LEU A 818 27.19 6.28 -17.48
C LEU A 818 26.76 4.88 -16.95
N PRO A 819 26.14 4.77 -15.76
CA PRO A 819 25.99 5.81 -14.74
C PRO A 819 27.30 6.06 -13.96
N THR A 820 27.44 7.26 -13.42
CA THR A 820 28.63 7.75 -12.70
C THR A 820 28.26 8.29 -11.31
N SER A 821 29.23 8.76 -10.52
CA SER A 821 28.94 9.48 -9.27
C SER A 821 28.14 10.77 -9.47
N VAL A 822 28.22 11.40 -10.66
CA VAL A 822 27.52 12.65 -10.99
C VAL A 822 26.20 12.41 -11.74
N PHE A 823 26.18 11.41 -12.63
CA PHE A 823 25.04 11.05 -13.48
C PHE A 823 24.37 9.74 -13.02
N PRO A 824 23.15 9.79 -12.44
CA PRO A 824 22.54 8.66 -11.73
C PRO A 824 21.75 7.66 -12.60
N SER A 825 21.82 7.79 -13.92
CA SER A 825 21.22 6.89 -14.91
C SER A 825 22.23 6.63 -16.04
N ASP A 826 22.05 5.55 -16.80
CA ASP A 826 22.72 5.30 -18.08
C ASP A 826 22.15 6.14 -19.24
N HIS A 827 21.01 6.79 -19.00
CA HIS A 827 20.43 7.83 -19.85
C HIS A 827 20.72 9.25 -19.33
N ILE A 828 20.54 10.24 -20.20
CA ILE A 828 20.59 11.68 -19.94
C ILE A 828 19.17 12.26 -20.07
N SER A 829 18.79 13.16 -19.14
CA SER A 829 17.49 13.82 -19.20
C SER A 829 17.39 14.78 -20.39
N LEU A 830 16.26 14.71 -21.11
CA LEU A 830 15.84 15.69 -22.10
C LEU A 830 15.09 16.83 -21.43
N LEU A 831 15.31 18.05 -21.90
CA LEU A 831 14.64 19.27 -21.43
C LEU A 831 14.32 20.18 -22.61
N ALA A 832 13.09 20.69 -22.67
CA ALA A 832 12.66 21.69 -23.64
C ALA A 832 11.62 22.64 -23.06
N ASP A 833 11.65 23.90 -23.51
CA ASP A 833 10.58 24.88 -23.32
C ASP A 833 9.68 24.90 -24.56
N ILE A 834 8.38 24.75 -24.34
CA ILE A 834 7.35 24.57 -25.37
C ILE A 834 6.29 25.67 -25.20
N ARG A 835 5.89 26.29 -26.31
CA ARG A 835 4.77 27.24 -26.39
C ARG A 835 3.57 26.62 -27.10
N LEU A 836 2.38 26.84 -26.54
CA LEU A 836 1.07 26.55 -27.14
C LEU A 836 0.78 27.57 -28.25
N THR A 837 0.53 27.12 -29.49
CA THR A 837 0.10 28.04 -30.55
C THR A 837 -1.42 28.22 -30.52
N SER A 838 -1.85 29.48 -30.56
CA SER A 838 -3.25 29.82 -30.80
C SER A 838 -3.51 29.80 -32.31
N ASN A 839 -4.29 28.84 -32.79
CA ASN A 839 -4.79 28.84 -34.16
C ASN A 839 -5.80 29.99 -34.34
N THR A 840 -5.29 31.19 -34.60
CA THR A 840 -6.08 32.32 -35.11
C THR A 840 -6.41 32.07 -36.57
N SER A 841 -7.29 31.09 -36.80
CA SER A 841 -7.95 30.88 -38.09
C SER A 841 -8.84 32.08 -38.37
N THR A 842 -8.24 33.14 -38.94
CA THR A 842 -8.97 34.28 -39.49
C THR A 842 -9.75 33.78 -40.69
N THR A 843 -10.97 33.31 -40.45
CA THR A 843 -11.95 32.96 -41.50
C THR A 843 -12.35 34.25 -42.21
N THR A 844 -11.50 34.69 -43.14
CA THR A 844 -11.84 35.76 -44.08
C THR A 844 -12.98 35.26 -44.94
N HIS A 845 -14.21 35.64 -44.57
CA HIS A 845 -15.40 35.42 -45.38
C HIS A 845 -15.29 36.22 -46.68
N ILE A 846 -14.64 35.61 -47.67
CA ILE A 846 -14.84 35.97 -49.07
C ILE A 846 -16.21 35.39 -49.43
N THR A 847 -17.25 36.22 -49.25
CA THR A 847 -18.56 35.96 -49.87
C THR A 847 -18.42 36.04 -51.40
N PRO A 848 -19.20 35.24 -52.15
CA PRO A 848 -19.14 35.17 -53.61
C PRO A 848 -19.64 36.44 -54.30
#